data_AF-A0A6J2YZ04-F1
#
_entry.id   AF-A0A6J2YZ04-F1
#
_cell.length_a   1.000
_cell.length_b   1.000
_cell.length_c   1.000
_cell.angle_alpha   90.00
_cell.angle_beta   90.00
_cell.angle_gamma   90.00
#
_symmetry.space_group_name_H-M   'P 1'
#
loop_
_entity.id
_entity.type
_entity.pdbx_description
1 polymer ?
#
loop_
_entity_poly.entity_id
_entity_poly.type
_entity_poly.pdbx_seq_one_letter_code
_entity_poly.pdbx_strand_id
1 'polypeptide(L)'
;MWKHSKTDPVSEKDAIFHELVDEVKHSTPGAKISFVLRNKLEKFSFDARKEIVNRVKQGCSPLFIACKKGQVEIVEYLIQTCGADIEQKGLYEVQEDRSTHVVTPIWCAAVSGKLSVVEILLKAGADINSLSDSGSTPIRSACFMTHFEVVKYLVEHNAHINKPNYNGGTCLINSVQSAVLCEFLLRHGADVNANDIQNKTALHYAIQEHRLETTKLLLKYGANYNAVSRYGDDALQMACLKGASRIFEYLTLNISYHPERLANSHELMGATFLDEHNDISICLKHWKQALIIRQQNGLLPKQPQMVPNEAYRYQKEFDTLEELEALSGDLDSIRLQSLLIAERILGSHHKDYIFRLMYRGASYADVMRYQRCIDLWRRALQIRIERDTILYTDSCFTAQALVRLMVDYNIKSIQNKVPNIQQRFHDVVETFKLLTYDILEMRNLLAIKPQYKRQLECFEKIVKCITHLIYLMIETADTPENNEIVKSLVTELLKKNVKCIVVGDSVLHLCVSRLNTIKSSYFIDEEAIIIFPRESVIKVLLECNANVNAKNERGCTPLHIATKPYNYDNNLVKLLLDYGAHLDQPDCQGKTPLDSISDLVRHNLAYISLINYTNLKCLCASLITKNKIPYEGQIPKTLENFVKLHEP
;
A
#
# COMPACT_ATOMS: atom_id res chain seq x y z
N MET A 1 -27.36 -38.97 53.87
CA MET A 1 -26.91 -37.62 53.43
C MET A 1 -26.27 -37.74 52.06
N TRP A 2 -27.05 -37.61 50.98
CA TRP A 2 -26.51 -37.47 49.63
C TRP A 2 -26.62 -35.98 49.27
N LYS A 3 -25.49 -35.28 49.26
CA LYS A 3 -25.41 -33.89 48.79
C LYS A 3 -25.70 -33.91 47.29
N HIS A 4 -26.89 -33.47 46.89
CA HIS A 4 -27.10 -33.00 45.53
C HIS A 4 -26.13 -31.85 45.28
N SER A 5 -25.10 -32.12 44.47
CA SER A 5 -24.31 -31.13 43.78
C SER A 5 -25.29 -30.28 42.95
N LYS A 6 -25.79 -29.17 43.53
CA LYS A 6 -26.44 -28.12 42.77
C LYS A 6 -25.37 -27.57 41.83
N THR A 7 -25.42 -28.01 40.57
CA THR A 7 -24.68 -27.38 39.48
C THR A 7 -24.96 -25.89 39.53
N ASP A 8 -23.89 -25.09 39.48
CA ASP A 8 -24.00 -23.63 39.48
C ASP A 8 -24.89 -23.21 38.29
N PRO A 9 -25.99 -22.45 38.51
CA PRO A 9 -26.92 -22.06 37.44
C PRO A 9 -26.24 -21.30 36.29
N VAL A 10 -25.06 -20.71 36.52
CA VAL A 10 -24.25 -20.10 35.46
C VAL A 10 -23.64 -21.17 34.54
N SER A 11 -23.09 -22.24 35.12
CA SER A 11 -22.46 -23.34 34.39
C SER A 11 -23.46 -24.15 33.56
N GLU A 12 -24.71 -24.28 34.03
CA GLU A 12 -25.78 -24.96 33.28
C GLU A 12 -26.22 -24.15 32.04
N LYS A 13 -26.31 -22.82 32.16
CA LYS A 13 -26.59 -21.93 31.02
C LYS A 13 -25.48 -21.99 29.96
N ASP A 14 -24.22 -22.04 30.36
CA ASP A 14 -23.07 -22.17 29.44
C ASP A 14 -23.06 -23.51 28.71
N ALA A 15 -23.36 -24.60 29.41
CA ALA A 15 -23.45 -25.93 28.81
C ALA A 15 -24.55 -25.97 27.73
N ILE A 16 -25.75 -25.46 28.03
CA ILE A 16 -26.88 -25.41 27.10
C ILE A 16 -26.56 -24.51 25.90
N PHE A 17 -25.91 -23.37 26.14
CA PHE A 17 -25.45 -22.51 25.05
C PHE A 17 -24.48 -23.22 24.11
N HIS A 18 -23.50 -23.96 24.64
CA HIS A 18 -22.56 -24.72 23.82
C HIS A 18 -23.25 -25.85 23.05
N GLU A 19 -24.14 -26.60 23.68
CA GLU A 19 -24.98 -27.61 23.02
C GLU A 19 -25.79 -26.99 21.88
N LEU A 20 -26.43 -25.83 22.12
CA LEU A 20 -27.21 -25.12 21.11
C LEU A 20 -26.36 -24.67 19.92
N VAL A 21 -25.20 -24.05 20.16
CA VAL A 21 -24.33 -23.60 19.08
C VAL A 21 -23.83 -24.79 18.27
N ASP A 22 -23.43 -25.87 18.92
CA ASP A 22 -22.91 -27.05 18.23
C ASP A 22 -24.02 -27.76 17.45
N GLU A 23 -25.25 -27.81 17.96
CA GLU A 23 -26.40 -28.35 17.24
C GLU A 23 -26.74 -27.49 16.01
N VAL A 24 -26.87 -26.17 16.16
CA VAL A 24 -27.13 -25.23 15.05
C VAL A 24 -26.03 -25.34 13.97
N LYS A 25 -24.76 -25.49 14.38
CA LYS A 25 -23.63 -25.68 13.45
C LYS A 25 -23.71 -26.96 12.64
N HIS A 26 -24.21 -28.07 13.20
CA HIS A 26 -24.25 -29.37 12.50
C HIS A 26 -25.61 -29.68 11.85
N SER A 27 -26.67 -28.99 12.24
CA SER A 27 -28.02 -29.18 11.71
C SER A 27 -28.13 -28.88 10.21
N THR A 28 -28.89 -29.70 9.49
CA THR A 28 -29.20 -29.53 8.07
C THR A 28 -30.25 -28.43 7.86
N PRO A 29 -30.33 -27.82 6.65
CA PRO A 29 -31.41 -26.92 6.31
C PRO A 29 -32.77 -27.64 6.43
N GLY A 30 -33.67 -27.13 7.28
CA GLY A 30 -34.98 -27.73 7.58
C GLY A 30 -35.04 -28.57 8.87
N ALA A 31 -33.92 -28.80 9.56
CA ALA A 31 -33.92 -29.45 10.86
C ALA A 31 -34.56 -28.55 11.94
N LYS A 32 -35.23 -29.17 12.90
CA LYS A 32 -35.70 -28.53 14.14
C LYS A 32 -34.68 -28.76 15.24
N ILE A 33 -34.68 -27.89 16.25
CA ILE A 33 -33.92 -28.16 17.47
C ILE A 33 -34.42 -29.48 18.09
N SER A 34 -33.47 -30.30 18.53
CA SER A 34 -33.71 -31.60 19.15
C SER A 34 -34.67 -31.46 20.32
N PHE A 35 -35.57 -32.44 20.46
CA PHE A 35 -36.56 -32.45 21.54
C PHE A 35 -35.91 -32.35 22.93
N VAL A 36 -34.74 -32.95 23.10
CA VAL A 36 -33.95 -32.91 24.34
C VAL A 36 -33.50 -31.48 24.64
N LEU A 37 -32.87 -30.80 23.68
CA LEU A 37 -32.38 -29.44 23.88
C LEU A 37 -33.53 -28.44 24.04
N ARG A 38 -34.62 -28.62 23.29
CA ARG A 38 -35.85 -27.82 23.42
C ARG A 38 -36.44 -27.93 24.84
N ASN A 39 -36.59 -29.14 25.37
CA ASN A 39 -37.06 -29.35 26.75
C ASN A 39 -36.12 -28.76 27.79
N LYS A 40 -34.80 -28.79 27.57
CA LYS A 40 -33.83 -28.14 28.46
C LYS A 40 -34.02 -26.62 28.44
N LEU A 41 -34.16 -26.01 27.27
CA LEU A 41 -34.37 -24.56 27.11
C LEU A 41 -35.69 -24.09 27.73
N GLU A 42 -36.80 -24.80 27.47
CA GLU A 42 -38.14 -24.42 27.94
C GLU A 42 -38.34 -24.57 29.46
N LYS A 43 -37.43 -25.23 30.18
CA LYS A 43 -37.40 -25.23 31.65
C LYS A 43 -37.01 -23.87 32.24
N PHE A 44 -36.29 -23.05 31.48
CA PHE A 44 -35.87 -21.72 31.92
C PHE A 44 -36.98 -20.69 31.70
N SER A 45 -36.98 -19.64 32.52
CA SER A 45 -37.83 -18.47 32.29
C SER A 45 -37.53 -17.83 30.93
N PHE A 46 -38.45 -17.02 30.41
CA PHE A 46 -38.25 -16.32 29.15
C PHE A 46 -36.97 -15.45 29.16
N ASP A 47 -36.72 -14.71 30.24
CA ASP A 47 -35.52 -13.88 30.38
C ASP A 47 -34.22 -14.70 30.40
N ALA A 48 -34.24 -15.87 31.04
CA ALA A 48 -33.10 -16.76 31.05
C ALA A 48 -32.85 -17.42 29.68
N ARG A 49 -33.91 -17.77 28.93
CA ARG A 49 -33.76 -18.22 27.53
C ARG A 49 -33.17 -17.13 26.66
N LYS A 50 -33.67 -15.90 26.79
CA LYS A 50 -33.16 -14.71 26.10
C LYS A 50 -31.68 -14.48 26.36
N GLU A 51 -31.24 -14.62 27.61
CA GLU A 51 -29.83 -14.52 27.97
C GLU A 51 -28.99 -15.61 27.28
N ILE A 52 -29.44 -16.87 27.27
CA ILE A 52 -28.72 -18.00 26.67
C ILE A 52 -28.57 -17.81 25.16
N VAL A 53 -29.65 -17.47 24.44
CA VAL A 53 -29.64 -17.40 22.96
C VAL A 53 -28.93 -16.16 22.42
N ASN A 54 -28.68 -15.14 23.25
CA ASN A 54 -27.94 -13.94 22.87
C ASN A 54 -26.45 -14.00 23.25
N ARG A 55 -25.97 -15.12 23.82
CA ARG A 55 -24.53 -15.34 23.99
C ARG A 55 -23.86 -15.56 22.63
N VAL A 56 -22.57 -15.26 22.56
CA VAL A 56 -21.78 -15.35 21.33
C VAL A 56 -20.61 -16.33 21.47
N LYS A 57 -20.38 -17.15 20.43
CA LYS A 57 -19.21 -18.06 20.30
C LYS A 57 -18.52 -17.70 19.00
N GLN A 58 -17.22 -17.38 19.06
CA GLN A 58 -16.45 -16.89 17.90
C GLN A 58 -17.08 -15.65 17.23
N GLY A 59 -17.68 -14.77 18.04
CA GLY A 59 -18.32 -13.54 17.55
C GLY A 59 -19.68 -13.73 16.85
N CYS A 60 -20.31 -14.90 16.95
CA CYS A 60 -21.63 -15.16 16.37
C CYS A 60 -22.61 -15.72 17.42
N SER A 61 -23.87 -15.28 17.37
CA SER A 61 -24.96 -15.84 18.15
C SER A 61 -25.56 -17.09 17.47
N PRO A 62 -26.29 -17.96 18.21
CA PRO A 62 -27.05 -19.07 17.63
C PRO A 62 -27.99 -18.63 16.50
N LEU A 63 -28.68 -17.50 16.68
CA LEU A 63 -29.56 -16.93 15.65
C LEU A 63 -28.76 -16.60 14.37
N PHE A 64 -27.61 -15.93 14.53
CA PHE A 64 -26.76 -15.56 13.41
C PHE A 64 -26.29 -16.79 12.59
N ILE A 65 -25.88 -17.86 13.26
CA ILE A 65 -25.44 -19.10 12.61
C ILE A 65 -26.62 -19.77 11.88
N ALA A 66 -27.80 -19.83 12.52
CA ALA A 66 -29.01 -20.39 11.91
C ALA A 66 -29.43 -19.60 10.65
N CYS A 67 -29.36 -18.27 10.71
CA CYS A 67 -29.64 -17.39 9.58
C CYS A 67 -28.67 -17.62 8.41
N LYS A 68 -27.37 -17.70 8.68
CA LYS A 68 -26.33 -18.01 7.67
C LYS A 68 -26.61 -19.32 6.94
N LYS A 69 -27.01 -20.35 7.68
CA LYS A 69 -27.26 -21.70 7.13
C LYS A 69 -28.63 -21.85 6.47
N GLY A 70 -29.58 -20.93 6.69
CA GLY A 70 -30.93 -21.03 6.14
C GLY A 70 -31.85 -21.95 6.95
N GLN A 71 -31.65 -22.08 8.26
CA GLN A 71 -32.43 -22.98 9.13
C GLN A 71 -33.73 -22.30 9.61
N VAL A 72 -34.72 -22.22 8.72
CA VAL A 72 -36.02 -21.55 8.91
C VAL A 72 -36.67 -21.85 10.27
N GLU A 73 -36.91 -23.12 10.59
CA GLU A 73 -37.58 -23.56 11.82
C GLU A 73 -36.80 -23.16 13.10
N ILE A 74 -35.47 -23.21 13.03
CA ILE A 74 -34.60 -22.84 14.15
C ILE A 74 -34.63 -21.33 14.35
N VAL A 75 -34.60 -20.56 13.27
CA VAL A 75 -34.72 -19.09 13.31
C VAL A 75 -36.05 -18.69 13.94
N GLU A 76 -37.18 -19.26 13.51
CA GLU A 76 -38.49 -18.98 14.10
C GLU A 76 -38.55 -19.31 15.59
N TYR A 77 -38.05 -20.48 15.99
CA TYR A 77 -38.01 -20.87 17.40
C TYR A 77 -37.16 -19.93 18.25
N LEU A 78 -35.96 -19.57 17.78
CA LEU A 78 -35.05 -18.69 18.52
C LEU A 78 -35.65 -17.29 18.72
N ILE A 79 -36.34 -16.76 17.70
CA ILE A 79 -36.99 -15.44 17.77
C ILE A 79 -38.25 -15.50 18.64
N GLN A 80 -39.22 -16.34 18.27
CA GLN A 80 -40.56 -16.31 18.87
C GLN A 80 -40.60 -16.93 20.27
N THR A 81 -39.84 -18.01 20.50
CA THR A 81 -39.93 -18.79 21.74
C THR A 81 -38.83 -18.42 22.74
N CYS A 82 -37.64 -18.04 22.26
CA CYS A 82 -36.49 -17.74 23.12
C CYS A 82 -36.15 -16.25 23.26
N GLY A 83 -36.71 -15.36 22.44
CA GLY A 83 -36.45 -13.92 22.51
C GLY A 83 -35.07 -13.50 22.04
N ALA A 84 -34.52 -14.18 21.02
CA ALA A 84 -33.25 -13.81 20.41
C ALA A 84 -33.28 -12.38 19.84
N ASP A 85 -32.18 -11.65 20.01
CA ASP A 85 -32.00 -10.30 19.50
C ASP A 85 -31.74 -10.34 17.98
N ILE A 86 -32.74 -9.89 17.23
CA ILE A 86 -32.75 -9.89 15.76
C ILE A 86 -31.75 -8.92 15.16
N GLU A 87 -31.25 -7.94 15.92
CA GLU A 87 -30.26 -6.95 15.48
C GLU A 87 -28.84 -7.26 15.98
N GLN A 88 -28.67 -8.34 16.75
CA GLN A 88 -27.38 -8.69 17.31
C GLN A 88 -26.37 -9.00 16.21
N LYS A 89 -25.37 -8.12 16.07
CA LYS A 89 -24.34 -8.27 15.03
C LYS A 89 -23.44 -9.46 15.31
N GLY A 90 -23.08 -10.16 14.24
CA GLY A 90 -22.10 -11.25 14.25
C GLY A 90 -20.98 -11.03 13.23
N LEU A 91 -19.94 -11.85 13.33
CA LEU A 91 -18.83 -11.87 12.37
C LEU A 91 -19.20 -12.72 11.15
N TYR A 92 -19.23 -12.09 9.97
CA TYR A 92 -19.42 -12.75 8.69
C TYR A 92 -18.11 -12.76 7.91
N GLU A 93 -17.64 -13.95 7.55
CA GLU A 93 -16.53 -14.13 6.62
C GLU A 93 -17.08 -14.40 5.21
N VAL A 94 -16.68 -13.55 4.25
CA VAL A 94 -16.97 -13.72 2.83
C VAL A 94 -15.96 -14.73 2.26
N GLN A 95 -16.43 -15.82 1.67
CA GLN A 95 -15.56 -16.90 1.22
C GLN A 95 -14.66 -16.50 0.02
N GLU A 96 -15.14 -15.58 -0.81
CA GLU A 96 -14.49 -15.18 -2.06
C GLU A 96 -13.21 -14.37 -1.83
N ASP A 97 -13.22 -13.44 -0.87
CA ASP A 97 -12.09 -12.53 -0.60
C ASP A 97 -11.50 -12.66 0.82
N ARG A 98 -12.05 -13.56 1.65
CA ARG A 98 -11.69 -13.76 3.07
C ARG A 98 -11.80 -12.49 3.92
N SER A 99 -12.60 -11.52 3.48
CA SER A 99 -12.93 -10.35 4.29
C SER A 99 -13.84 -10.75 5.44
N THR A 100 -13.68 -10.06 6.57
CA THR A 100 -14.54 -10.24 7.74
C THR A 100 -15.30 -8.95 8.02
N HIS A 101 -16.62 -9.09 8.20
CA HIS A 101 -17.54 -7.99 8.39
C HIS A 101 -18.39 -8.19 9.64
N VAL A 102 -18.62 -7.13 10.39
CA VAL A 102 -19.57 -7.11 11.50
C VAL A 102 -20.96 -6.72 10.99
N VAL A 103 -21.92 -7.66 11.00
CA VAL A 103 -23.20 -7.54 10.27
C VAL A 103 -24.38 -8.10 11.06
N THR A 104 -25.60 -7.69 10.73
CA THR A 104 -26.84 -8.19 11.35
C THR A 104 -27.26 -9.56 10.78
N PRO A 105 -28.13 -10.32 11.47
CA PRO A 105 -28.68 -11.59 10.97
C PRO A 105 -29.36 -11.46 9.59
N ILE A 106 -30.11 -10.38 9.36
CA ILE A 106 -30.78 -10.15 8.06
C ILE A 106 -29.78 -9.90 6.94
N TRP A 107 -28.71 -9.14 7.21
CA TRP A 107 -27.63 -8.94 6.28
C TRP A 107 -26.97 -10.28 5.90
N CYS A 108 -26.67 -11.10 6.90
CA CYS A 108 -26.05 -12.41 6.68
C CYS A 108 -26.94 -13.34 5.84
N ALA A 109 -28.24 -13.41 6.16
CA ALA A 109 -29.21 -14.19 5.41
C ALA A 109 -29.34 -13.71 3.95
N ALA A 110 -29.34 -12.39 3.73
CA ALA A 110 -29.45 -11.81 2.40
C ALA A 110 -28.23 -12.15 1.52
N VAL A 111 -27.01 -12.04 2.07
CA VAL A 111 -25.75 -12.40 1.38
C VAL A 111 -25.62 -13.89 1.15
N SER A 112 -26.21 -14.72 2.03
CA SER A 112 -26.19 -16.18 1.88
C SER A 112 -27.34 -16.72 0.99
N GLY A 113 -28.14 -15.83 0.40
CA GLY A 113 -29.24 -16.17 -0.51
C GLY A 113 -30.43 -16.87 0.17
N LYS A 114 -30.61 -16.68 1.48
CA LYS A 114 -31.62 -17.40 2.29
C LYS A 114 -32.94 -16.63 2.35
N LEU A 115 -33.67 -16.56 1.24
CA LEU A 115 -34.91 -15.79 1.12
C LEU A 115 -35.91 -16.09 2.26
N SER A 116 -36.22 -17.36 2.54
CA SER A 116 -37.18 -17.72 3.59
C SER A 116 -36.77 -17.22 4.98
N VAL A 117 -35.47 -17.13 5.27
CA VAL A 117 -34.97 -16.54 6.53
C VAL A 117 -35.11 -15.02 6.51
N VAL A 118 -34.84 -14.37 5.38
CA VAL A 118 -35.05 -12.91 5.22
C VAL A 118 -36.52 -12.56 5.47
N GLU A 119 -37.46 -13.35 4.94
CA GLU A 119 -38.90 -13.17 5.18
C GLU A 119 -39.26 -13.24 6.67
N ILE A 120 -38.74 -14.25 7.40
CA ILE A 120 -38.99 -14.40 8.84
C ILE A 120 -38.43 -13.22 9.62
N LEU A 121 -37.20 -12.80 9.32
CA LEU A 121 -36.55 -11.70 10.02
C LEU A 121 -37.30 -10.38 9.82
N LEU A 122 -37.76 -10.09 8.59
CA LEU A 122 -38.59 -8.90 8.34
C LEU A 122 -39.95 -8.97 9.04
N LYS A 123 -40.62 -10.13 9.03
CA LYS A 123 -41.87 -10.34 9.79
C LYS A 123 -41.67 -10.15 11.30
N ALA A 124 -40.48 -10.47 11.81
CA ALA A 124 -40.09 -10.26 13.20
C ALA A 124 -39.65 -8.82 13.53
N GLY A 125 -39.64 -7.91 12.55
CA GLY A 125 -39.32 -6.49 12.74
C GLY A 125 -37.85 -6.14 12.58
N ALA A 126 -37.04 -6.96 11.89
CA ALA A 126 -35.65 -6.63 11.61
C ALA A 126 -35.54 -5.39 10.71
N ASP A 127 -34.52 -4.55 10.95
CA ASP A 127 -34.23 -3.39 10.13
C ASP A 127 -33.66 -3.81 8.77
N ILE A 128 -34.52 -3.69 7.74
CA ILE A 128 -34.19 -3.97 6.33
C ILE A 128 -33.00 -3.16 5.81
N ASN A 129 -32.70 -2.01 6.42
CA ASN A 129 -31.64 -1.09 6.01
C ASN A 129 -30.46 -1.05 7.00
N SER A 130 -30.36 -2.05 7.88
CA SER A 130 -29.27 -2.19 8.85
C SER A 130 -27.90 -2.19 8.19
N LEU A 131 -26.93 -1.49 8.79
CA LEU A 131 -25.62 -1.27 8.19
C LEU A 131 -24.56 -2.22 8.75
N SER A 132 -23.74 -2.77 7.85
CA SER A 132 -22.45 -3.37 8.20
C SER A 132 -21.43 -2.34 8.67
N ASP A 133 -20.27 -2.80 9.13
CA ASP A 133 -19.07 -1.98 9.39
C ASP A 133 -18.54 -1.18 8.19
N SER A 134 -18.83 -1.63 6.96
CA SER A 134 -18.54 -0.92 5.71
C SER A 134 -19.66 0.01 5.23
N GLY A 135 -20.73 0.16 6.01
CA GLY A 135 -21.90 0.95 5.64
C GLY A 135 -22.78 0.28 4.59
N SER A 136 -22.68 -1.03 4.41
CA SER A 136 -23.45 -1.78 3.41
C SER A 136 -24.81 -2.22 3.96
N THR A 137 -25.88 -1.98 3.20
CA THR A 137 -27.21 -2.54 3.48
C THR A 137 -27.29 -4.02 3.06
N PRO A 138 -28.27 -4.79 3.59
CA PRO A 138 -28.49 -6.19 3.20
C PRO A 138 -28.72 -6.35 1.69
N ILE A 139 -29.54 -5.47 1.10
CA ILE A 139 -29.84 -5.49 -0.32
C ILE A 139 -28.59 -5.27 -1.19
N ARG A 140 -27.72 -4.32 -0.83
CA ARG A 140 -26.49 -4.03 -1.60
C ARG A 140 -25.56 -5.24 -1.66
N SER A 141 -25.47 -5.98 -0.55
CA SER A 141 -24.64 -7.17 -0.48
C SER A 141 -25.28 -8.38 -1.17
N ALA A 142 -26.62 -8.51 -1.14
CA ALA A 142 -27.34 -9.49 -1.96
C ALA A 142 -27.20 -9.21 -3.47
N CYS A 143 -27.14 -7.93 -3.87
CA CYS A 143 -26.85 -7.53 -5.25
C CYS A 143 -25.48 -8.01 -5.72
N PHE A 144 -24.44 -7.84 -4.88
CA PHE A 144 -23.09 -8.30 -5.18
C PHE A 144 -23.02 -9.82 -5.42
N MET A 145 -23.75 -10.59 -4.61
CA MET A 145 -23.86 -12.06 -4.76
C MET A 145 -24.85 -12.49 -5.85
N THR A 146 -25.49 -11.55 -6.56
CA THR A 146 -26.49 -11.80 -7.61
C THR A 146 -27.71 -12.62 -7.18
N HIS A 147 -28.06 -12.59 -5.89
CA HIS A 147 -29.23 -13.30 -5.35
C HIS A 147 -30.54 -12.60 -5.71
N PHE A 148 -30.97 -12.77 -6.96
CA PHE A 148 -32.10 -12.04 -7.56
C PHE A 148 -33.38 -12.10 -6.73
N GLU A 149 -33.80 -13.28 -6.27
CA GLU A 149 -35.05 -13.43 -5.49
C GLU A 149 -35.00 -12.69 -4.15
N VAL A 150 -33.84 -12.67 -3.49
CA VAL A 150 -33.64 -11.89 -2.25
C VAL A 150 -33.70 -10.40 -2.56
N VAL A 151 -33.01 -9.93 -3.61
CA VAL A 151 -33.03 -8.53 -3.99
C VAL A 151 -34.45 -8.09 -4.34
N LYS A 152 -35.17 -8.87 -5.15
CA LYS A 152 -36.56 -8.61 -5.53
C LYS A 152 -37.44 -8.44 -4.30
N TYR A 153 -37.39 -9.40 -3.37
CA TYR A 153 -38.16 -9.35 -2.14
C TYR A 153 -37.83 -8.11 -1.30
N LEU A 154 -36.54 -7.78 -1.13
CA LEU A 154 -36.11 -6.60 -0.38
C LEU A 154 -36.57 -5.29 -1.02
N VAL A 155 -36.54 -5.17 -2.36
CA VAL A 155 -37.06 -4.00 -3.08
C VAL A 155 -38.56 -3.83 -2.88
N GLU A 156 -39.32 -4.92 -2.98
CA GLU A 156 -40.78 -4.94 -2.76
C GLU A 156 -41.15 -4.52 -1.31
N HIS A 157 -40.21 -4.64 -0.37
CA HIS A 157 -40.35 -4.22 1.03
C HIS A 157 -39.63 -2.88 1.33
N ASN A 158 -39.43 -2.03 0.32
CA ASN A 158 -38.89 -0.68 0.42
C ASN A 158 -37.43 -0.57 0.92
N ALA A 159 -36.57 -1.57 0.63
CA ALA A 159 -35.14 -1.44 0.88
C ALA A 159 -34.52 -0.29 0.07
N HIS A 160 -33.55 0.43 0.65
CA HIS A 160 -32.94 1.60 0.02
C HIS A 160 -31.91 1.23 -1.05
N ILE A 161 -32.34 1.09 -2.31
CA ILE A 161 -31.46 0.71 -3.44
C ILE A 161 -30.40 1.77 -3.79
N ASN A 162 -30.69 3.04 -3.54
CA ASN A 162 -29.81 4.18 -3.87
C ASN A 162 -28.88 4.58 -2.72
N LYS A 163 -28.99 3.97 -1.53
CA LYS A 163 -28.13 4.30 -0.40
C LYS A 163 -26.72 3.74 -0.65
N PRO A 164 -25.70 4.60 -0.77
CA PRO A 164 -24.34 4.14 -0.98
C PRO A 164 -23.74 3.60 0.33
N ASN A 165 -22.73 2.73 0.21
CA ASN A 165 -21.85 2.40 1.32
C ASN A 165 -20.82 3.51 1.58
N TYR A 166 -19.89 3.33 2.52
CA TYR A 166 -18.87 4.34 2.82
C TYR A 166 -17.90 4.64 1.66
N ASN A 167 -17.84 3.78 0.65
CA ASN A 167 -17.06 4.00 -0.57
C ASN A 167 -17.90 4.57 -1.73
N GLY A 168 -19.17 4.92 -1.51
CA GLY A 168 -20.04 5.44 -2.56
C GLY A 168 -20.69 4.36 -3.44
N GLY A 169 -20.43 3.06 -3.20
CA GLY A 169 -20.99 1.98 -4.01
C GLY A 169 -22.48 1.76 -3.75
N THR A 170 -23.30 1.87 -4.81
CA THR A 170 -24.75 1.64 -4.79
C THR A 170 -25.12 0.19 -5.15
N CYS A 171 -26.40 -0.17 -5.04
CA CYS A 171 -26.87 -1.50 -5.48
C CYS A 171 -26.65 -1.73 -6.98
N LEU A 172 -26.84 -0.70 -7.81
CA LEU A 172 -26.64 -0.80 -9.26
C LEU A 172 -25.18 -1.05 -9.62
N ILE A 173 -24.24 -0.34 -8.99
CA ILE A 173 -22.79 -0.56 -9.16
C ILE A 173 -22.42 -2.01 -8.82
N ASN A 174 -22.96 -2.55 -7.74
CA ASN A 174 -22.71 -3.92 -7.30
C ASN A 174 -23.42 -5.00 -8.14
N SER A 175 -24.30 -4.62 -9.08
CA SER A 175 -25.13 -5.56 -9.85
C SER A 175 -24.64 -5.78 -11.27
N VAL A 176 -23.55 -5.11 -11.70
CA VAL A 176 -23.12 -5.05 -13.11
C VAL A 176 -22.85 -6.40 -13.75
N GLN A 177 -22.59 -7.44 -12.94
CA GLN A 177 -22.40 -8.82 -13.38
C GLN A 177 -23.67 -9.45 -13.96
N SER A 178 -24.85 -8.94 -13.63
CA SER A 178 -26.15 -9.44 -14.08
C SER A 178 -26.99 -8.34 -14.70
N ALA A 179 -27.11 -8.37 -16.04
CA ALA A 179 -27.96 -7.43 -16.77
C ALA A 179 -29.43 -7.49 -16.30
N VAL A 180 -29.93 -8.68 -15.94
CA VAL A 180 -31.30 -8.87 -15.42
C VAL A 180 -31.49 -8.13 -14.10
N LEU A 181 -30.51 -8.24 -13.19
CA LEU A 181 -30.55 -7.55 -11.91
C LEU A 181 -30.43 -6.03 -12.07
N CYS A 182 -29.52 -5.56 -12.93
CA CYS A 182 -29.43 -4.15 -13.27
C CYS A 182 -30.75 -3.62 -13.85
N GLU A 183 -31.38 -4.35 -14.78
CA GLU A 183 -32.65 -3.93 -15.38
C GLU A 183 -33.75 -3.84 -14.33
N PHE A 184 -33.83 -4.83 -13.44
CA PHE A 184 -34.77 -4.80 -12.32
C PHE A 184 -34.57 -3.56 -11.44
N LEU A 185 -33.34 -3.27 -11.02
CA LEU A 185 -33.04 -2.10 -10.19
C LEU A 185 -33.34 -0.78 -10.90
N LEU A 186 -33.00 -0.65 -12.18
CA LEU A 186 -33.27 0.54 -12.99
C LEU A 186 -34.77 0.81 -13.11
N ARG A 187 -35.58 -0.24 -13.33
CA ARG A 187 -37.05 -0.14 -13.34
C ARG A 187 -37.65 0.29 -12.00
N HIS A 188 -36.94 0.06 -10.89
CA HIS A 188 -37.34 0.47 -9.55
C HIS A 188 -36.67 1.77 -9.08
N GLY A 189 -36.12 2.57 -10.01
CA GLY A 189 -35.62 3.91 -9.71
C GLY A 189 -34.17 3.96 -9.21
N ALA A 190 -33.35 2.95 -9.52
CA ALA A 190 -31.91 3.05 -9.31
C ALA A 190 -31.32 4.16 -10.18
N ASP A 191 -30.51 5.03 -9.58
CA ASP A 191 -29.81 6.08 -10.30
C ASP A 191 -28.68 5.49 -11.16
N VAL A 192 -28.84 5.56 -12.49
CA VAL A 192 -27.88 5.05 -13.47
C VAL A 192 -26.54 5.79 -13.46
N ASN A 193 -26.53 7.03 -13.00
CA ASN A 193 -25.36 7.92 -13.01
C ASN A 193 -24.76 8.14 -11.61
N ALA A 194 -25.25 7.44 -10.60
CA ALA A 194 -24.63 7.42 -9.28
C ALA A 194 -23.16 6.99 -9.38
N ASN A 195 -22.30 7.66 -8.62
CA ASN A 195 -20.86 7.43 -8.63
C ASN A 195 -20.30 7.12 -7.25
N ASP A 196 -19.19 6.39 -7.24
CA ASP A 196 -18.45 6.06 -6.04
C ASP A 196 -17.43 7.16 -5.67
N ILE A 197 -16.63 6.96 -4.62
CA ILE A 197 -15.57 7.90 -4.22
C ILE A 197 -14.45 8.08 -5.29
N GLN A 198 -14.38 7.20 -6.28
CA GLN A 198 -13.48 7.29 -7.43
C GLN A 198 -14.17 7.90 -8.65
N ASN A 199 -15.35 8.50 -8.48
CA ASN A 199 -16.22 9.01 -9.54
C ASN A 199 -16.62 7.95 -10.58
N LYS A 200 -16.51 6.65 -10.25
CA LYS A 200 -16.90 5.56 -11.14
C LYS A 200 -18.39 5.28 -11.00
N THR A 201 -19.07 5.24 -12.14
CA THR A 201 -20.47 4.85 -12.28
C THR A 201 -20.60 3.35 -12.59
N ALA A 202 -21.83 2.81 -12.55
CA ALA A 202 -22.09 1.44 -12.97
C ALA A 202 -21.60 1.13 -14.40
N LEU A 203 -21.63 2.13 -15.30
CA LEU A 203 -21.11 2.00 -16.66
C LEU A 203 -19.61 1.71 -16.66
N HIS A 204 -18.81 2.42 -15.85
CA HIS A 204 -17.38 2.17 -15.74
C HIS A 204 -17.07 0.74 -15.29
N TYR A 205 -17.79 0.23 -14.29
CA TYR A 205 -17.61 -1.12 -13.78
C TYR A 205 -18.04 -2.19 -14.80
N ALA A 206 -19.17 -1.98 -15.49
CA ALA A 206 -19.61 -2.88 -16.56
C ALA A 206 -18.56 -2.99 -17.69
N ILE A 207 -17.92 -1.88 -18.05
CA ILE A 207 -16.84 -1.84 -19.05
C ILE A 207 -15.59 -2.53 -18.52
N GLN A 208 -15.20 -2.24 -17.28
CA GLN A 208 -14.03 -2.85 -16.63
C GLN A 208 -14.14 -4.37 -16.50
N GLU A 209 -15.34 -4.90 -16.31
CA GLU A 209 -15.62 -6.34 -16.24
C GLU A 209 -16.02 -6.96 -17.59
N HIS A 210 -15.87 -6.23 -18.71
CA HIS A 210 -16.21 -6.70 -20.06
C HIS A 210 -17.68 -7.15 -20.25
N ARG A 211 -18.61 -6.56 -19.47
CA ARG A 211 -20.05 -6.89 -19.49
C ARG A 211 -20.76 -6.10 -20.60
N LEU A 212 -20.67 -6.60 -21.84
CA LEU A 212 -21.28 -5.95 -23.02
C LEU A 212 -22.79 -5.73 -22.88
N GLU A 213 -23.54 -6.75 -22.46
CA GLU A 213 -25.00 -6.65 -22.36
C GLU A 213 -25.44 -5.68 -21.26
N THR A 214 -24.76 -5.68 -20.11
CA THR A 214 -24.96 -4.66 -19.06
C THR A 214 -24.61 -3.26 -19.57
N THR A 215 -23.53 -3.11 -20.34
CA THR A 215 -23.13 -1.82 -20.92
C THR A 215 -24.20 -1.27 -21.85
N LYS A 216 -24.71 -2.09 -22.77
CA LYS A 216 -25.83 -1.71 -23.67
C LYS A 216 -27.07 -1.31 -22.87
N LEU A 217 -27.40 -2.09 -21.84
CA LEU A 217 -28.54 -1.81 -20.97
C LEU A 217 -28.39 -0.47 -20.26
N LEU A 218 -27.25 -0.20 -19.62
CA LEU A 218 -27.01 1.04 -18.91
C LEU A 218 -27.11 2.25 -19.84
N LEU A 219 -26.52 2.17 -21.04
CA LEU A 219 -26.63 3.24 -22.05
C LEU A 219 -28.08 3.46 -22.51
N LYS A 220 -28.85 2.38 -22.70
CA LYS A 220 -30.29 2.46 -23.01
C LYS A 220 -31.08 3.18 -21.93
N TYR A 221 -30.70 3.05 -20.67
CA TYR A 221 -31.32 3.73 -19.53
C TYR A 221 -30.71 5.12 -19.23
N GLY A 222 -29.90 5.68 -20.14
CA GLY A 222 -29.39 7.05 -20.02
C GLY A 222 -28.12 7.20 -19.19
N ALA A 223 -27.30 6.14 -19.08
CA ALA A 223 -25.95 6.26 -18.52
C ALA A 223 -25.14 7.30 -19.32
N ASN A 224 -24.55 8.25 -18.61
CA ASN A 224 -23.70 9.27 -19.21
C ASN A 224 -22.34 8.66 -19.57
N TYR A 225 -22.12 8.39 -20.86
CA TYR A 225 -20.86 7.86 -21.37
C TYR A 225 -19.68 8.85 -21.28
N ASN A 226 -19.95 10.14 -21.06
CA ASN A 226 -18.94 11.19 -20.84
C ASN A 226 -18.65 11.43 -19.34
N ALA A 227 -19.31 10.72 -18.43
CA ALA A 227 -18.96 10.80 -17.01
C ALA A 227 -17.53 10.28 -16.83
N VAL A 228 -16.70 11.00 -16.09
CA VAL A 228 -15.28 10.69 -15.92
C VAL A 228 -14.97 10.15 -14.53
N SER A 229 -14.07 9.16 -14.47
CA SER A 229 -13.46 8.67 -13.24
C SER A 229 -12.61 9.76 -12.56
N ARG A 230 -12.13 9.50 -11.33
CA ARG A 230 -11.15 10.35 -10.63
C ARG A 230 -9.90 10.64 -11.46
N TYR A 231 -9.52 9.73 -12.36
CA TYR A 231 -8.35 9.88 -13.23
C TYR A 231 -8.69 10.45 -14.61
N GLY A 232 -9.95 10.82 -14.86
CA GLY A 232 -10.39 11.41 -16.13
C GLY A 232 -10.88 10.41 -17.16
N ASP A 233 -11.08 9.14 -16.79
CA ASP A 233 -11.51 8.10 -17.73
C ASP A 233 -13.01 8.16 -17.96
N ASP A 234 -13.43 8.41 -19.19
CA ASP A 234 -14.81 8.20 -19.64
C ASP A 234 -15.06 6.75 -20.08
N ALA A 235 -16.27 6.45 -20.58
CA ALA A 235 -16.61 5.10 -21.03
C ALA A 235 -15.69 4.57 -22.16
N LEU A 236 -15.36 5.43 -23.13
CA LEU A 236 -14.53 5.04 -24.28
C LEU A 236 -13.09 4.77 -23.84
N GLN A 237 -12.53 5.65 -23.02
CA GLN A 237 -11.17 5.52 -22.49
C GLN A 237 -11.05 4.34 -21.53
N MET A 238 -12.06 4.08 -20.69
CA MET A 238 -12.12 2.88 -19.85
C MET A 238 -12.12 1.61 -20.69
N ALA A 239 -12.84 1.58 -21.82
CA ALA A 239 -12.84 0.44 -22.73
C ALA A 239 -11.46 0.21 -23.34
N CYS A 240 -10.75 1.28 -23.71
CA CYS A 240 -9.37 1.19 -24.20
C CYS A 240 -8.39 0.71 -23.11
N LEU A 241 -8.49 1.24 -21.89
CA LEU A 241 -7.60 0.91 -20.77
C LEU A 241 -7.77 -0.53 -20.26
N LYS A 242 -8.95 -1.12 -20.46
CA LYS A 242 -9.25 -2.49 -20.05
C LYS A 242 -9.28 -3.48 -21.22
N GLY A 243 -8.94 -3.05 -22.43
CA GLY A 243 -8.92 -3.93 -23.60
C GLY A 243 -10.30 -4.47 -23.97
N ALA A 244 -11.39 -3.78 -23.62
CA ALA A 244 -12.76 -4.23 -23.84
C ALA A 244 -13.21 -4.04 -25.30
N SER A 245 -12.61 -4.80 -26.23
CA SER A 245 -12.76 -4.66 -27.69
C SER A 245 -14.23 -4.62 -28.16
N ARG A 246 -15.05 -5.56 -27.72
CA ARG A 246 -16.47 -5.64 -28.12
C ARG A 246 -17.28 -4.43 -27.65
N ILE A 247 -16.93 -3.88 -26.49
CA ILE A 247 -17.58 -2.68 -25.95
C ILE A 247 -17.08 -1.45 -26.70
N PHE A 248 -15.77 -1.36 -26.96
CA PHE A 248 -15.19 -0.30 -27.76
C PHE A 248 -15.84 -0.23 -29.14
N GLU A 249 -15.97 -1.35 -29.86
CA GLU A 249 -16.67 -1.41 -31.15
C GLU A 249 -18.12 -0.96 -31.04
N TYR A 250 -18.82 -1.37 -29.98
CA TYR A 250 -20.20 -0.93 -29.75
C TYR A 250 -20.27 0.59 -29.52
N LEU A 251 -19.38 1.16 -28.72
CA LEU A 251 -19.35 2.60 -28.45
C LEU A 251 -19.03 3.39 -29.71
N THR A 252 -18.03 2.99 -30.50
CA THR A 252 -17.63 3.72 -31.72
C THR A 252 -18.65 3.63 -32.85
N LEU A 253 -19.46 2.56 -32.89
CA LEU A 253 -20.54 2.40 -33.88
C LEU A 253 -21.82 3.15 -33.50
N ASN A 254 -22.14 3.26 -32.21
CA ASN A 254 -23.43 3.81 -31.76
C ASN A 254 -23.34 5.26 -31.24
N ILE A 255 -22.15 5.75 -30.92
CA ILE A 255 -21.92 7.10 -30.40
C ILE A 255 -21.00 7.85 -31.36
N SER A 256 -21.38 9.08 -31.71
CA SER A 256 -20.57 9.95 -32.55
C SER A 256 -19.50 10.65 -31.71
N TYR A 257 -18.24 10.27 -31.96
CA TYR A 257 -17.07 10.89 -31.34
C TYR A 257 -16.31 11.76 -32.35
N HIS A 258 -15.61 12.77 -31.86
CA HIS A 258 -14.70 13.57 -32.69
C HIS A 258 -13.62 12.67 -33.32
N PRO A 259 -13.24 12.85 -34.61
CA PRO A 259 -12.26 11.97 -35.27
C PRO A 259 -10.91 11.88 -34.55
N GLU A 260 -10.46 12.97 -33.92
CA GLU A 260 -9.24 12.95 -33.09
C GLU A 260 -9.37 12.06 -31.85
N ARG A 261 -10.53 12.09 -31.17
CA ARG A 261 -10.80 11.24 -30.01
C ARG A 261 -10.84 9.77 -30.43
N LEU A 262 -11.42 9.46 -31.59
CA LEU A 262 -11.42 8.11 -32.15
C LEU A 262 -10.01 7.61 -32.49
N ALA A 263 -9.19 8.45 -33.13
CA ALA A 263 -7.81 8.12 -33.44
C ALA A 263 -6.99 7.86 -32.16
N ASN A 264 -7.08 8.74 -31.16
CA ASN A 264 -6.45 8.54 -29.84
C ASN A 264 -6.93 7.24 -29.19
N SER A 265 -8.23 6.94 -29.24
CA SER A 265 -8.78 5.75 -28.59
C SER A 265 -8.30 4.45 -29.28
N HIS A 266 -8.14 4.44 -30.60
CA HIS A 266 -7.49 3.34 -31.31
C HIS A 266 -6.00 3.20 -30.94
N GLU A 267 -5.25 4.30 -30.88
CA GLU A 267 -3.84 4.29 -30.45
C GLU A 267 -3.69 3.69 -29.04
N LEU A 268 -4.51 4.15 -28.08
CA LEU A 268 -4.52 3.67 -26.71
C LEU A 268 -4.97 2.20 -26.62
N MET A 269 -5.98 1.79 -27.38
CA MET A 269 -6.42 0.39 -27.45
C MET A 269 -5.28 -0.52 -27.92
N GLY A 270 -4.59 -0.14 -28.99
CA GLY A 270 -3.42 -0.90 -29.48
C GLY A 270 -2.31 -1.00 -28.43
N ALA A 271 -2.01 0.10 -27.75
CA ALA A 271 -1.05 0.14 -26.65
C ALA A 271 -1.43 -0.81 -25.49
N THR A 272 -2.71 -0.85 -25.10
CA THR A 272 -3.21 -1.77 -24.06
C THR A 272 -3.05 -3.24 -24.46
N PHE A 273 -3.46 -3.62 -25.69
CA PHE A 273 -3.32 -5.01 -26.17
C PHE A 273 -1.86 -5.46 -26.23
N LEU A 274 -0.94 -4.56 -26.57
CA LEU A 274 0.48 -4.83 -26.55
C LEU A 274 0.99 -5.07 -25.12
N ASP A 275 0.63 -4.21 -24.18
CA ASP A 275 1.18 -4.26 -22.82
C ASP A 275 0.58 -5.40 -21.97
N GLU A 276 -0.73 -5.67 -22.09
CA GLU A 276 -1.44 -6.69 -21.30
C GLU A 276 -1.40 -8.09 -21.93
N HIS A 277 -1.47 -8.18 -23.26
CA HIS A 277 -1.57 -9.46 -23.98
C HIS A 277 -0.37 -9.79 -24.86
N ASN A 278 0.58 -8.85 -25.02
CA ASN A 278 1.72 -8.98 -25.94
C ASN A 278 1.28 -9.30 -27.39
N ASP A 279 0.08 -8.85 -27.78
CA ASP A 279 -0.48 -9.06 -29.12
C ASP A 279 -0.14 -7.89 -30.06
N ILE A 280 0.94 -8.07 -30.79
CA ILE A 280 1.45 -7.08 -31.75
C ILE A 280 0.51 -6.93 -32.95
N SER A 281 -0.18 -8.00 -33.35
CA SER A 281 -1.01 -8.00 -34.54
C SER A 281 -2.23 -7.09 -34.38
N ILE A 282 -2.91 -7.19 -33.23
CA ILE A 282 -4.05 -6.34 -32.87
C ILE A 282 -3.57 -4.90 -32.61
N CYS A 283 -2.42 -4.73 -31.97
CA CYS A 283 -1.78 -3.43 -31.76
C CYS A 283 -1.59 -2.68 -33.09
N LEU A 284 -0.90 -3.31 -34.05
CA LEU A 284 -0.64 -2.72 -35.36
C LEU A 284 -1.93 -2.45 -36.13
N LYS A 285 -2.93 -3.34 -36.06
CA LYS A 285 -4.24 -3.11 -36.70
C LYS A 285 -4.89 -1.83 -36.19
N HIS A 286 -4.92 -1.62 -34.88
CA HIS A 286 -5.49 -0.41 -34.29
C HIS A 286 -4.67 0.84 -34.61
N TRP A 287 -3.33 0.77 -34.58
CA TRP A 287 -2.47 1.90 -34.93
C TRP A 287 -2.59 2.29 -36.42
N LYS A 288 -2.69 1.32 -37.33
CA LYS A 288 -2.99 1.56 -38.75
C LYS A 288 -4.35 2.24 -38.90
N GLN A 289 -5.38 1.78 -38.21
CA GLN A 289 -6.71 2.39 -38.23
C GLN A 289 -6.68 3.85 -37.73
N ALA A 290 -5.94 4.14 -36.66
CA ALA A 290 -5.79 5.49 -36.14
C ALA A 290 -5.11 6.43 -37.16
N LEU A 291 -4.06 5.98 -37.83
CA LEU A 291 -3.38 6.75 -38.88
C LEU A 291 -4.31 7.05 -40.05
N ILE A 292 -5.11 6.08 -40.49
CA ILE A 292 -6.10 6.29 -41.56
C ILE A 292 -7.10 7.39 -41.15
N ILE A 293 -7.63 7.34 -39.93
CA ILE A 293 -8.55 8.37 -39.42
C ILE A 293 -7.86 9.74 -39.39
N ARG A 294 -6.60 9.83 -38.94
CA ARG A 294 -5.86 11.09 -38.90
C ARG A 294 -5.60 11.67 -40.28
N GLN A 295 -5.18 10.84 -41.23
CA GLN A 295 -4.88 11.25 -42.61
C GLN A 295 -6.13 11.75 -43.33
N GLN A 296 -7.26 11.05 -43.17
CA GLN A 296 -8.53 11.44 -43.80
C GLN A 296 -9.07 12.78 -43.28
N ASN A 297 -8.73 13.16 -42.04
CA ASN A 297 -9.25 14.36 -41.38
C ASN A 297 -8.20 15.47 -41.21
N GLY A 298 -6.98 15.32 -41.74
CA GLY A 298 -5.91 16.32 -41.63
C GLY A 298 -5.41 16.58 -40.20
N LEU A 299 -5.45 15.57 -39.32
CA LEU A 299 -5.17 15.70 -37.87
C LEU A 299 -3.70 15.41 -37.49
N LEU A 300 -2.76 15.84 -38.35
CA LEU A 300 -1.33 15.74 -38.12
C LEU A 300 -0.72 17.15 -38.05
N PRO A 301 0.23 17.42 -37.14
CA PRO A 301 0.87 16.50 -36.20
C PRO A 301 0.03 16.17 -34.96
N LYS A 302 0.28 15.00 -34.34
CA LYS A 302 -0.40 14.54 -33.13
C LYS A 302 -0.25 15.55 -31.98
N GLN A 303 -1.34 15.81 -31.26
CA GLN A 303 -1.37 16.72 -30.12
C GLN A 303 -1.61 15.97 -28.80
N PRO A 304 -1.06 16.47 -27.67
CA PRO A 304 0.00 17.49 -27.58
C PRO A 304 1.36 16.97 -28.09
N GLN A 305 2.21 17.87 -28.57
CA GLN A 305 3.59 17.51 -28.93
C GLN A 305 4.41 17.22 -27.67
N MET A 306 4.93 15.99 -27.58
CA MET A 306 5.71 15.55 -26.42
C MET A 306 7.16 16.04 -26.50
N VAL A 307 7.68 16.51 -25.37
CA VAL A 307 9.08 16.91 -25.24
C VAL A 307 9.94 15.64 -25.27
N PRO A 308 10.98 15.58 -26.11
CA PRO A 308 11.89 14.44 -26.14
C PRO A 308 12.48 14.15 -24.75
N ASN A 309 12.34 12.92 -24.29
CA ASN A 309 12.77 12.50 -22.96
C ASN A 309 13.86 11.43 -23.06
N GLU A 310 14.89 11.54 -22.22
CA GLU A 310 15.96 10.55 -22.12
C GLU A 310 15.41 9.15 -21.79
N ALA A 311 14.36 9.06 -20.96
CA ALA A 311 13.73 7.79 -20.59
C ALA A 311 13.18 6.99 -21.79
N TYR A 312 12.86 7.70 -22.89
CA TYR A 312 12.43 7.11 -24.15
C TYR A 312 13.49 7.19 -25.24
N ARG A 313 14.76 7.47 -24.86
CA ARG A 313 15.89 7.63 -25.77
C ARG A 313 15.63 8.70 -26.85
N TYR A 314 14.91 9.75 -26.48
CA TYR A 314 14.51 10.83 -27.38
C TYR A 314 13.72 10.36 -28.62
N GLN A 315 13.10 9.17 -28.56
CA GLN A 315 12.20 8.70 -29.61
C GLN A 315 10.96 9.59 -29.69
N LYS A 316 10.48 9.78 -30.93
CA LYS A 316 9.20 10.42 -31.23
C LYS A 316 8.19 9.38 -31.65
N GLU A 317 6.91 9.74 -31.54
CA GLU A 317 5.85 8.89 -32.07
C GLU A 317 5.92 8.78 -33.59
N PHE A 318 5.48 7.64 -34.14
CA PHE A 318 5.28 7.50 -35.58
C PHE A 318 4.15 8.42 -36.07
N ASP A 319 4.34 9.05 -37.23
CA ASP A 319 3.36 9.92 -37.88
C ASP A 319 2.87 9.35 -39.23
N THR A 320 3.64 8.42 -39.83
CA THR A 320 3.31 7.82 -41.13
C THR A 320 3.15 6.29 -41.06
N LEU A 321 2.47 5.73 -42.08
CA LEU A 321 2.32 4.28 -42.20
C LEU A 321 3.67 3.59 -42.46
N GLU A 322 4.55 4.23 -43.21
CA GLU A 322 5.90 3.73 -43.52
C GLU A 322 6.76 3.63 -42.25
N GLU A 323 6.71 4.63 -41.38
CA GLU A 323 7.38 4.60 -40.06
C GLU A 323 6.83 3.48 -39.18
N LEU A 324 5.51 3.30 -39.16
CA LEU A 324 4.87 2.22 -38.41
C LEU A 324 5.30 0.83 -38.91
N GLU A 325 5.42 0.65 -40.23
CA GLU A 325 5.88 -0.60 -40.83
C GLU A 325 7.37 -0.86 -40.56
N ALA A 326 8.21 0.19 -40.59
CA ALA A 326 9.61 0.08 -40.19
C ALA A 326 9.76 -0.33 -38.71
N LEU A 327 8.89 0.18 -37.83
CA LEU A 327 8.89 -0.17 -36.40
C LEU A 327 8.40 -1.60 -36.13
N SER A 328 7.63 -2.20 -37.03
CA SER A 328 7.05 -3.54 -36.83
C SER A 328 8.08 -4.65 -36.62
N GLY A 329 9.33 -4.44 -37.09
CA GLY A 329 10.44 -5.38 -36.92
C GLY A 329 11.17 -5.28 -35.57
N ASP A 330 10.97 -4.21 -34.79
CA ASP A 330 11.65 -4.00 -33.50
C ASP A 330 10.66 -3.92 -32.34
N LEU A 331 10.54 -5.03 -31.62
CA LEU A 331 9.67 -5.17 -30.44
C LEU A 331 9.96 -4.13 -29.36
N ASP A 332 11.23 -3.74 -29.19
CA ASP A 332 11.62 -2.77 -28.16
C ASP A 332 11.07 -1.38 -28.50
N SER A 333 11.19 -0.98 -29.76
CA SER A 333 10.66 0.28 -30.24
C SER A 333 9.13 0.33 -30.18
N ILE A 334 8.40 -0.73 -30.58
CA ILE A 334 6.93 -0.78 -30.44
C ILE A 334 6.50 -0.60 -28.97
N ARG A 335 7.23 -1.21 -28.03
CA ARG A 335 6.95 -1.06 -26.59
C ARG A 335 7.19 0.35 -26.08
N LEU A 336 8.21 1.05 -26.59
CA LEU A 336 8.43 2.46 -26.27
C LEU A 336 7.34 3.35 -26.87
N GLN A 337 6.88 3.06 -28.09
CA GLN A 337 5.73 3.74 -28.71
C GLN A 337 4.46 3.62 -27.86
N SER A 338 4.21 2.44 -27.26
CA SER A 338 3.10 2.26 -26.31
C SER A 338 3.16 3.25 -25.13
N LEU A 339 4.36 3.45 -24.56
CA LEU A 339 4.55 4.39 -23.45
C LEU A 339 4.36 5.85 -23.88
N LEU A 340 4.88 6.25 -25.04
CA LEU A 340 4.71 7.60 -25.59
C LEU A 340 3.22 7.91 -25.85
N ILE A 341 2.52 6.98 -26.50
CA ILE A 341 1.08 7.08 -26.75
C ILE A 341 0.30 7.20 -25.43
N ALA A 342 0.65 6.37 -24.44
CA ALA A 342 0.02 6.41 -23.12
C ALA A 342 0.25 7.76 -22.41
N GLU A 343 1.47 8.30 -22.43
CA GLU A 343 1.78 9.61 -21.84
C GLU A 343 1.00 10.73 -22.53
N ARG A 344 0.93 10.73 -23.86
CA ARG A 344 0.22 11.75 -24.64
C ARG A 344 -1.29 11.74 -24.39
N ILE A 345 -1.91 10.55 -24.35
CA ILE A 345 -3.37 10.42 -24.29
C ILE A 345 -3.90 10.48 -22.86
N LEU A 346 -3.22 9.81 -21.91
CA LEU A 346 -3.66 9.76 -20.51
C LEU A 346 -3.13 10.95 -19.71
N GLY A 347 -2.00 11.51 -20.13
CA GLY A 347 -1.24 12.50 -19.36
C GLY A 347 -0.26 11.84 -18.37
N SER A 348 0.76 12.61 -17.99
CA SER A 348 1.86 12.14 -17.14
C SER A 348 1.41 11.67 -15.75
N HIS A 349 0.35 12.25 -15.21
CA HIS A 349 -0.12 11.99 -13.84
C HIS A 349 -1.11 10.82 -13.73
N HIS A 350 -1.48 10.18 -14.85
CA HIS A 350 -2.48 9.12 -14.86
C HIS A 350 -1.96 7.83 -14.23
N LYS A 351 -2.79 7.15 -13.43
CA LYS A 351 -2.40 5.94 -12.71
C LYS A 351 -1.91 4.82 -13.64
N ASP A 352 -2.67 4.51 -14.69
CA ASP A 352 -2.32 3.43 -15.62
C ASP A 352 -1.03 3.72 -16.42
N TYR A 353 -0.73 4.98 -16.74
CA TYR A 353 0.52 5.33 -17.41
C TYR A 353 1.72 5.10 -16.49
N ILE A 354 1.66 5.58 -15.23
CA ILE A 354 2.73 5.34 -14.25
C ILE A 354 2.90 3.84 -13.99
N PHE A 355 1.80 3.07 -13.96
CA PHE A 355 1.85 1.61 -13.86
C PHE A 355 2.56 0.98 -15.06
N ARG A 356 2.20 1.34 -16.30
CA ARG A 356 2.88 0.84 -17.52
C ARG A 356 4.36 1.16 -17.53
N LEU A 357 4.74 2.37 -17.11
CA LEU A 357 6.13 2.79 -17.00
C LEU A 357 6.91 1.90 -16.01
N MET A 358 6.35 1.67 -14.82
CA MET A 358 6.94 0.80 -13.80
C MET A 358 7.02 -0.65 -14.27
N TYR A 359 5.95 -1.18 -14.86
CA TYR A 359 5.89 -2.55 -15.36
C TYR A 359 6.90 -2.79 -16.49
N ARG A 360 7.02 -1.85 -17.44
CA ARG A 360 8.01 -1.93 -18.51
C ARG A 360 9.43 -1.90 -17.95
N GLY A 361 9.71 -1.04 -16.96
CA GLY A 361 10.97 -1.04 -16.23
C GLY A 361 11.29 -2.40 -15.62
N ALA A 362 10.33 -3.00 -14.90
CA ALA A 362 10.50 -4.34 -14.32
C ALA A 362 10.85 -5.38 -15.41
N SER A 363 10.14 -5.38 -16.53
CA SER A 363 10.43 -6.31 -17.64
C SER A 363 11.84 -6.14 -18.23
N TYR A 364 12.42 -4.94 -18.19
CA TYR A 364 13.82 -4.74 -18.57
C TYR A 364 14.79 -5.28 -17.53
N ALA A 365 14.48 -5.12 -16.24
CA ALA A 365 15.30 -5.67 -15.17
C ALA A 365 15.37 -7.20 -15.21
N ASP A 366 14.25 -7.88 -15.53
CA ASP A 366 14.19 -9.34 -15.67
C ASP A 366 15.12 -9.87 -16.77
N VAL A 367 15.29 -9.10 -17.86
CA VAL A 367 16.22 -9.41 -18.96
C VAL A 367 17.61 -8.79 -18.71
N MET A 368 17.93 -8.44 -17.47
CA MET A 368 19.20 -7.86 -17.01
C MET A 368 19.59 -6.53 -17.69
N ARG A 369 18.62 -5.80 -18.27
CA ARG A 369 18.81 -4.45 -18.83
C ARG A 369 18.54 -3.39 -17.76
N TYR A 370 19.30 -3.42 -16.67
CA TYR A 370 19.07 -2.59 -15.47
C TYR A 370 19.04 -1.08 -15.75
N GLN A 371 19.94 -0.57 -16.60
CA GLN A 371 19.97 0.86 -16.94
C GLN A 371 18.64 1.36 -17.51
N ARG A 372 17.98 0.56 -18.37
CA ARG A 372 16.68 0.94 -18.94
C ARG A 372 15.57 0.97 -17.90
N CYS A 373 15.65 0.08 -16.91
CA CYS A 373 14.72 0.10 -15.79
C CYS A 373 14.93 1.36 -14.94
N ILE A 374 16.19 1.72 -14.65
CA ILE A 374 16.55 2.93 -13.91
C ILE A 374 16.00 4.19 -14.61
N ASP A 375 16.20 4.31 -15.93
CA ASP A 375 15.72 5.46 -16.71
C ASP A 375 14.19 5.64 -16.58
N LEU A 376 13.44 4.55 -16.72
CA LEU A 376 11.97 4.54 -16.60
C LEU A 376 11.51 4.78 -15.16
N TRP A 377 12.05 4.05 -14.18
CA TRP A 377 11.62 4.18 -12.78
C TRP A 377 12.00 5.53 -12.17
N ARG A 378 13.11 6.14 -12.59
CA ARG A 378 13.46 7.53 -12.23
C ARG A 378 12.41 8.51 -12.75
N ARG A 379 11.96 8.36 -13.99
CA ARG A 379 10.88 9.18 -14.55
C ARG A 379 9.56 8.98 -13.78
N ALA A 380 9.19 7.75 -13.44
CA ALA A 380 8.02 7.49 -12.58
C ALA A 380 8.16 8.16 -11.21
N LEU A 381 9.34 8.08 -10.58
CA LEU A 381 9.59 8.70 -9.29
C LEU A 381 9.43 10.22 -9.37
N GLN A 382 10.00 10.85 -10.40
CA GLN A 382 9.88 12.28 -10.63
C GLN A 382 8.40 12.70 -10.73
N ILE A 383 7.62 12.05 -11.59
CA ILE A 383 6.18 12.33 -11.76
C ILE A 383 5.42 12.21 -10.43
N ARG A 384 5.73 11.17 -9.63
CA ARG A 384 5.06 10.95 -8.35
C ARG A 384 5.41 12.01 -7.30
N ILE A 385 6.67 12.44 -7.25
CA ILE A 385 7.11 13.51 -6.33
C ILE A 385 6.47 14.84 -6.73
N GLU A 386 6.44 15.17 -8.02
CA GLU A 386 5.79 16.37 -8.56
C GLU A 386 4.30 16.44 -8.20
N ARG A 387 3.60 15.30 -8.16
CA ARG A 387 2.16 15.24 -7.85
C ARG A 387 1.84 15.18 -6.36
N ASP A 388 2.50 14.28 -5.61
CA ASP A 388 2.04 13.86 -4.27
C ASP A 388 3.05 14.12 -3.14
N THR A 389 4.32 14.44 -3.42
CA THR A 389 5.50 14.48 -2.50
C THR A 389 6.13 13.11 -2.16
N ILE A 390 7.28 13.15 -1.47
CA ILE A 390 8.00 11.96 -0.96
C ILE A 390 7.28 11.23 0.18
N LEU A 391 6.29 11.87 0.83
CA LEU A 391 5.55 11.29 1.96
C LEU A 391 4.42 10.37 1.51
N TYR A 392 4.05 10.42 0.23
CA TYR A 392 3.02 9.56 -0.32
C TYR A 392 3.51 8.12 -0.45
N THR A 393 2.62 7.16 -0.16
CA THR A 393 2.98 5.73 -0.07
C THR A 393 3.56 5.20 -1.37
N ASP A 394 2.99 5.58 -2.50
CA ASP A 394 3.46 5.10 -3.80
C ASP A 394 4.79 5.74 -4.21
N SER A 395 5.01 7.02 -3.89
CA SER A 395 6.28 7.71 -4.12
C SER A 395 7.40 7.06 -3.32
N CYS A 396 7.14 6.81 -2.04
CA CYS A 396 8.06 6.08 -1.16
C CYS A 396 8.34 4.68 -1.70
N PHE A 397 7.32 3.95 -2.13
CA PHE A 397 7.48 2.62 -2.69
C PHE A 397 8.34 2.64 -3.97
N THR A 398 8.06 3.54 -4.92
CA THR A 398 8.87 3.70 -6.14
C THR A 398 10.32 4.05 -5.81
N ALA A 399 10.56 4.95 -4.84
CA ALA A 399 11.91 5.31 -4.40
C ALA A 399 12.65 4.10 -3.82
N GLN A 400 12.01 3.31 -2.96
CA GLN A 400 12.61 2.09 -2.40
C GLN A 400 12.95 1.06 -3.46
N ALA A 401 12.03 0.81 -4.40
CA ALA A 401 12.24 -0.13 -5.50
C ALA A 401 13.42 0.30 -6.38
N LEU A 402 13.47 1.58 -6.78
CA LEU A 402 14.54 2.14 -7.59
C LEU A 402 15.91 2.07 -6.88
N VAL A 403 15.99 2.50 -5.62
CA VAL A 403 17.26 2.47 -4.88
C VAL A 403 17.74 1.04 -4.63
N ARG A 404 16.82 0.11 -4.32
CA ARG A 404 17.17 -1.31 -4.20
C ARG A 404 17.71 -1.87 -5.52
N LEU A 405 17.03 -1.61 -6.64
CA LEU A 405 17.50 -2.06 -7.96
C LEU A 405 18.90 -1.54 -8.28
N MET A 406 19.17 -0.27 -7.96
CA MET A 406 20.50 0.34 -8.15
C MET A 406 21.57 -0.33 -7.29
N VAL A 407 21.26 -0.64 -6.02
CA VAL A 407 22.14 -1.42 -5.14
C VAL A 407 22.41 -2.81 -5.72
N ASP A 408 21.38 -3.53 -6.14
CA ASP A 408 21.50 -4.88 -6.70
C ASP A 408 22.36 -4.89 -7.96
N TYR A 409 22.15 -3.87 -8.81
CA TYR A 409 22.92 -3.68 -10.03
C TYR A 409 24.40 -3.43 -9.74
N ASN A 410 24.70 -2.56 -8.77
CA ASN A 410 26.08 -2.28 -8.37
C ASN A 410 26.77 -3.53 -7.79
N ILE A 411 26.11 -4.26 -6.89
CA ILE A 411 26.66 -5.49 -6.29
C ILE A 411 26.94 -6.55 -7.38
N LYS A 412 26.00 -6.77 -8.30
CA LYS A 412 26.17 -7.70 -9.41
C LYS A 412 27.28 -7.28 -10.37
N SER A 413 27.44 -5.98 -10.62
CA SER A 413 28.54 -5.45 -11.44
C SER A 413 29.90 -5.75 -10.80
N ILE A 414 30.05 -5.48 -9.50
CA ILE A 414 31.26 -5.77 -8.73
C ILE A 414 31.59 -7.26 -8.74
N GLN A 415 30.59 -8.13 -8.56
CA GLN A 415 30.79 -9.59 -8.52
C GLN A 415 31.20 -10.18 -9.87
N ASN A 416 30.60 -9.70 -10.97
CA ASN A 416 30.78 -10.31 -12.29
C ASN A 416 31.97 -9.76 -13.10
N LYS A 417 32.66 -8.71 -12.65
CA LYS A 417 33.84 -8.10 -13.30
C LYS A 417 33.68 -7.90 -14.83
N VAL A 418 32.48 -7.54 -15.30
CA VAL A 418 32.24 -7.30 -16.74
C VAL A 418 32.51 -5.81 -17.04
N PRO A 419 33.49 -5.47 -17.89
CA PRO A 419 33.97 -4.09 -18.07
C PRO A 419 32.98 -3.12 -18.74
N ASN A 420 31.82 -3.59 -19.22
CA ASN A 420 30.85 -2.77 -19.97
C ASN A 420 29.52 -2.50 -19.21
N ILE A 421 29.45 -2.86 -17.94
CA ILE A 421 28.21 -2.78 -17.14
C ILE A 421 28.46 -1.91 -15.91
N GLN A 422 28.61 -0.60 -16.12
CA GLN A 422 28.76 0.36 -15.03
C GLN A 422 27.49 1.21 -14.90
N GLN A 423 27.09 1.45 -13.66
CA GLN A 423 25.98 2.33 -13.35
C GLN A 423 26.36 3.79 -13.57
N ARG A 424 25.48 4.55 -14.22
CA ARG A 424 25.71 5.98 -14.47
C ARG A 424 25.66 6.75 -13.15
N PHE A 425 26.78 7.40 -12.81
CA PHE A 425 26.90 8.28 -11.64
C PHE A 425 25.80 9.36 -11.61
N HIS A 426 25.54 10.00 -12.76
CA HIS A 426 24.52 11.04 -12.90
C HIS A 426 23.13 10.60 -12.41
N ASP A 427 22.70 9.37 -12.70
CA ASP A 427 21.35 8.91 -12.34
C ASP A 427 21.20 8.72 -10.83
N VAL A 428 22.26 8.28 -10.15
CA VAL A 428 22.31 8.17 -8.69
C VAL A 428 22.23 9.55 -8.06
N VAL A 429 23.00 10.51 -8.58
CA VAL A 429 23.03 11.89 -8.09
C VAL A 429 21.67 12.57 -8.27
N GLU A 430 21.04 12.46 -9.44
CA GLU A 430 19.74 13.06 -9.68
C GLU A 430 18.65 12.42 -8.81
N THR A 431 18.70 11.10 -8.59
CA THR A 431 17.78 10.43 -7.65
C THR A 431 18.01 10.92 -6.21
N PHE A 432 19.26 11.13 -5.82
CA PHE A 432 19.59 11.71 -4.50
C PHE A 432 19.05 13.14 -4.36
N LYS A 433 19.23 13.99 -5.37
CA LYS A 433 18.68 15.35 -5.38
C LYS A 433 17.16 15.36 -5.28
N LEU A 434 16.47 14.50 -6.05
CA LEU A 434 15.01 14.37 -6.00
C LEU A 434 14.49 14.03 -4.60
N LEU A 435 15.16 13.14 -3.87
CA LEU A 435 14.75 12.77 -2.51
C LEU A 435 15.14 13.78 -1.42
N THR A 436 16.15 14.62 -1.68
CA THR A 436 16.71 15.55 -0.69
C THR A 436 16.29 17.01 -0.88
N TYR A 437 15.62 17.33 -1.99
CA TYR A 437 15.14 18.68 -2.32
C TYR A 437 14.24 19.24 -1.21
N ASP A 438 13.07 18.62 -0.97
CA ASP A 438 12.05 19.09 0.00
C ASP A 438 12.13 18.42 1.38
N ILE A 439 13.22 17.72 1.69
CA ILE A 439 13.29 16.86 2.89
C ILE A 439 13.04 17.60 4.21
N LEU A 440 13.45 18.87 4.30
CA LEU A 440 13.25 19.70 5.49
C LEU A 440 11.78 20.12 5.64
N GLU A 441 11.16 20.55 4.55
CA GLU A 441 9.76 20.95 4.56
C GLU A 441 8.87 19.76 4.94
N MET A 442 9.14 18.59 4.36
CA MET A 442 8.41 17.35 4.66
C MET A 442 8.57 16.94 6.13
N ARG A 443 9.76 17.10 6.70
CA ARG A 443 9.98 16.86 8.13
C ARG A 443 9.16 17.83 9.00
N ASN A 444 9.13 19.10 8.64
CA ASN A 444 8.37 20.11 9.38
C ASN A 444 6.86 19.82 9.33
N LEU A 445 6.34 19.38 8.18
CA LEU A 445 4.94 18.98 8.03
C LEU A 445 4.59 17.80 8.94
N LEU A 446 5.49 16.83 9.11
CA LEU A 446 5.28 15.67 9.99
C LEU A 446 5.31 16.02 11.49
N ALA A 447 5.80 17.20 11.87
CA ALA A 447 5.74 17.69 13.24
C ALA A 447 4.34 18.23 13.62
N ILE A 448 3.49 18.54 12.63
CA ILE A 448 2.16 19.12 12.84
C ILE A 448 1.17 18.04 13.29
N LYS A 449 0.29 18.36 14.26
CA LYS A 449 -0.77 17.44 14.73
C LYS A 449 -2.06 17.62 13.90
N PRO A 450 -2.80 16.53 13.57
CA PRO A 450 -2.57 15.14 13.97
C PRO A 450 -1.47 14.44 13.13
N GLN A 451 -0.67 13.61 13.79
CA GLN A 451 0.37 12.83 13.13
C GLN A 451 -0.19 11.52 12.57
N TYR A 452 0.14 11.21 11.32
CA TYR A 452 -0.32 9.99 10.66
C TYR A 452 0.83 8.98 10.53
N LYS A 453 0.60 7.77 11.06
CA LYS A 453 1.62 6.70 11.14
C LYS A 453 2.21 6.32 9.78
N ARG A 454 1.38 6.26 8.73
CA ARG A 454 1.83 5.83 7.38
C ARG A 454 2.87 6.79 6.79
N GLN A 455 2.65 8.09 6.92
CA GLN A 455 3.55 9.11 6.40
C GLN A 455 4.86 9.16 7.19
N LEU A 456 4.82 8.93 8.50
CA LEU A 456 6.02 8.77 9.34
C LEU A 456 6.87 7.58 8.86
N GLU A 457 6.25 6.41 8.66
CA GLU A 457 6.93 5.22 8.13
C GLU A 457 7.53 5.46 6.73
N CYS A 458 6.82 6.21 5.86
CA CYS A 458 7.34 6.57 4.54
C CYS A 458 8.59 7.46 4.66
N PHE A 459 8.56 8.48 5.52
CA PHE A 459 9.71 9.35 5.73
C PHE A 459 10.94 8.57 6.23
N GLU A 460 10.76 7.66 7.20
CA GLU A 460 11.87 6.83 7.69
C GLU A 460 12.46 5.95 6.59
N LYS A 461 11.63 5.38 5.73
CA LYS A 461 12.06 4.60 4.56
C LYS A 461 12.84 5.46 3.56
N ILE A 462 12.39 6.70 3.29
CA ILE A 462 13.11 7.64 2.41
C ILE A 462 14.48 7.99 2.97
N VAL A 463 14.60 8.26 4.27
CA VAL A 463 15.92 8.53 4.90
C VAL A 463 16.86 7.33 4.72
N LYS A 464 16.36 6.10 4.87
CA LYS A 464 17.15 4.89 4.55
C LYS A 464 17.57 4.84 3.08
N CYS A 465 16.66 5.13 2.14
CA CYS A 465 17.00 5.22 0.71
C CYS A 465 18.13 6.23 0.46
N ILE A 466 18.09 7.39 1.11
CA ILE A 466 19.13 8.41 1.00
C ILE A 466 20.49 7.87 1.46
N THR A 467 20.55 7.16 2.58
CA THR A 467 21.83 6.56 3.03
C THR A 467 22.41 5.55 2.03
N HIS A 468 21.55 4.75 1.38
CA HIS A 468 21.97 3.79 0.35
C HIS A 468 22.39 4.49 -0.95
N LEU A 469 21.76 5.63 -1.28
CA LEU A 469 22.21 6.49 -2.38
C LEU A 469 23.58 7.11 -2.11
N ILE A 470 23.89 7.51 -0.87
CA ILE A 470 25.24 7.97 -0.50
C ILE A 470 26.27 6.86 -0.76
N TYR A 471 25.96 5.63 -0.35
CA TYR A 471 26.81 4.47 -0.67
C TYR A 471 27.01 4.33 -2.19
N LEU A 472 25.94 4.35 -2.97
CA LEU A 472 26.03 4.23 -4.44
C LEU A 472 26.82 5.37 -5.07
N MET A 473 26.66 6.61 -4.62
CA MET A 473 27.40 7.76 -5.13
C MET A 473 28.91 7.61 -4.89
N ILE A 474 29.32 7.06 -3.75
CA ILE A 474 30.74 6.82 -3.44
C ILE A 474 31.32 5.70 -4.31
N GLU A 475 30.58 4.60 -4.48
CA GLU A 475 31.06 3.45 -5.28
C GLU A 475 31.08 3.73 -6.79
N THR A 476 30.22 4.65 -7.27
CA THR A 476 30.15 5.01 -8.70
C THR A 476 30.99 6.24 -9.07
N ALA A 477 31.68 6.86 -8.11
CA ALA A 477 32.52 8.03 -8.34
C ALA A 477 33.91 7.63 -8.87
N ASP A 478 34.07 7.59 -10.20
CA ASP A 478 35.35 7.22 -10.82
C ASP A 478 36.39 8.36 -10.89
N THR A 479 35.93 9.61 -10.92
CA THR A 479 36.78 10.79 -11.10
C THR A 479 36.93 11.59 -9.80
N PRO A 480 38.04 12.35 -9.63
CA PRO A 480 38.19 13.25 -8.48
C PRO A 480 37.09 14.33 -8.45
N GLU A 481 36.64 14.78 -9.63
CA GLU A 481 35.53 15.73 -9.76
C GLU A 481 34.21 15.15 -9.22
N ASN A 482 33.89 13.89 -9.54
CA ASN A 482 32.71 13.22 -9.01
C ASN A 482 32.79 13.11 -7.48
N ASN A 483 33.97 12.79 -6.93
CA ASN A 483 34.17 12.73 -5.48
C ASN A 483 33.91 14.07 -4.79
N GLU A 484 34.31 15.20 -5.40
CA GLU A 484 34.01 16.54 -4.87
C GLU A 484 32.50 16.85 -4.94
N ILE A 485 31.81 16.43 -6.01
CA ILE A 485 30.34 16.56 -6.11
C ILE A 485 29.66 15.77 -4.97
N VAL A 486 30.09 14.54 -4.71
CA VAL A 486 29.56 13.72 -3.61
C VAL A 486 29.77 14.41 -2.27
N LYS A 487 30.99 14.89 -1.99
CA LYS A 487 31.30 15.60 -0.74
C LYS A 487 30.45 16.86 -0.57
N SER A 488 30.25 17.63 -1.63
CA SER A 488 29.39 18.82 -1.61
C SER A 488 27.94 18.47 -1.25
N LEU A 489 27.34 17.50 -1.95
CA LEU A 489 25.95 17.08 -1.73
C LEU A 489 25.73 16.48 -0.34
N VAL A 490 26.68 15.65 0.13
CA VAL A 490 26.64 15.07 1.48
C VAL A 490 26.76 16.17 2.53
N THR A 491 27.64 17.15 2.34
CA THR A 491 27.79 18.30 3.25
C THR A 491 26.51 19.13 3.32
N GLU A 492 25.86 19.38 2.18
CA GLU A 492 24.56 20.07 2.16
C GLU A 492 23.47 19.29 2.91
N LEU A 493 23.38 17.98 2.72
CA LEU A 493 22.45 17.14 3.47
C LEU A 493 22.71 17.18 4.98
N LEU A 494 23.98 17.10 5.39
CA LEU A 494 24.37 17.12 6.81
C LEU A 494 24.08 18.49 7.46
N LYS A 495 24.25 19.61 6.73
CA LYS A 495 23.83 20.94 7.18
C LYS A 495 22.33 21.02 7.46
N LYS A 496 21.50 20.29 6.70
CA LYS A 496 20.05 20.19 6.95
C LYS A 496 19.71 19.40 8.23
N ASN A 497 20.68 18.74 8.90
CA ASN A 497 20.49 17.98 10.15
C ASN A 497 19.28 17.03 10.12
N VAL A 498 19.19 16.24 9.04
CA VAL A 498 18.11 15.27 8.86
C VAL A 498 18.24 14.15 9.89
N LYS A 499 17.19 13.95 10.69
CA LYS A 499 17.05 12.86 11.67
C LYS A 499 15.74 12.12 11.42
N CYS A 500 15.72 10.82 11.70
CA CYS A 500 14.48 10.04 11.76
C CYS A 500 13.54 10.60 12.82
N ILE A 501 12.23 10.46 12.62
CA ILE A 501 11.23 11.09 13.49
C ILE A 501 10.93 10.23 14.72
N VAL A 502 10.90 8.90 14.58
CA VAL A 502 10.53 8.01 15.71
C VAL A 502 11.72 7.75 16.62
N VAL A 503 12.89 7.42 16.05
CA VAL A 503 14.09 7.06 16.83
C VAL A 503 15.01 8.27 17.06
N GLY A 504 14.93 9.31 16.22
CA GLY A 504 15.88 10.43 16.26
C GLY A 504 17.25 10.12 15.65
N ASP A 505 17.40 8.96 15.00
CA ASP A 505 18.66 8.54 14.40
C ASP A 505 19.11 9.53 13.31
N SER A 506 20.35 9.98 13.40
CA SER A 506 20.99 10.76 12.33
C SER A 506 21.41 9.85 11.17
N VAL A 507 21.78 10.45 10.03
CA VAL A 507 22.36 9.71 8.88
C VAL A 507 23.53 8.81 9.33
N LEU A 508 24.38 9.28 10.23
CA LEU A 508 25.51 8.49 10.75
C LEU A 508 25.04 7.29 11.60
N HIS A 509 24.00 7.44 12.42
CA HIS A 509 23.42 6.32 13.19
C HIS A 509 22.92 5.19 12.27
N LEU A 510 22.30 5.55 11.14
CA LEU A 510 21.81 4.60 10.16
C LEU A 510 22.97 3.88 9.45
N CYS A 511 24.02 4.60 9.05
CA CYS A 511 25.16 4.02 8.34
C CYS A 511 26.01 3.08 9.20
N VAL A 512 25.99 3.20 10.53
CA VAL A 512 26.70 2.28 11.44
C VAL A 512 25.87 1.06 11.87
N SER A 513 24.63 0.94 11.39
CA SER A 513 23.68 -0.11 11.80
C SER A 513 23.42 -1.13 10.70
N ARG A 514 23.62 -2.43 10.97
CA ARG A 514 23.20 -3.54 10.09
C ARG A 514 21.68 -3.62 9.89
N LEU A 515 20.90 -2.91 10.71
CA LEU A 515 19.44 -2.82 10.57
C LEU A 515 19.00 -1.81 9.50
N ASN A 516 19.93 -1.03 8.94
CA ASN A 516 19.66 -0.13 7.84
C ASN A 516 19.59 -0.91 6.52
N THR A 517 18.45 -1.54 6.27
CA THR A 517 18.19 -2.31 5.04
C THR A 517 16.95 -1.78 4.32
N ILE A 518 16.95 -1.91 3.00
CA ILE A 518 15.78 -1.64 2.15
C ILE A 518 15.12 -2.98 1.80
N LYS A 519 13.99 -3.26 2.44
CA LYS A 519 13.17 -4.44 2.11
C LYS A 519 12.34 -4.17 0.85
N SER A 520 12.34 -5.13 -0.08
CA SER A 520 11.35 -5.18 -1.17
C SER A 520 10.03 -5.60 -0.57
N SER A 521 8.96 -4.85 -0.83
CA SER A 521 7.60 -5.27 -0.47
C SER A 521 6.97 -6.18 -1.53
N TYR A 522 7.67 -6.50 -2.62
CA TYR A 522 7.14 -7.38 -3.69
C TYR A 522 7.37 -8.87 -3.43
N PHE A 523 8.44 -9.23 -2.72
CA PHE A 523 8.80 -10.62 -2.46
C PHE A 523 8.96 -10.83 -0.96
N ILE A 524 8.11 -11.69 -0.39
CA ILE A 524 8.09 -12.01 1.04
C ILE A 524 9.37 -12.76 1.47
N ASP A 525 10.09 -13.37 0.51
CA ASP A 525 11.21 -14.29 0.75
C ASP A 525 12.58 -13.79 0.26
N GLU A 526 12.73 -12.53 -0.19
CA GLU A 526 14.07 -12.03 -0.57
C GLU A 526 14.89 -11.62 0.66
N GLU A 527 16.08 -12.22 0.80
CA GLU A 527 17.06 -11.84 1.82
C GLU A 527 17.36 -10.33 1.76
N ALA A 528 17.38 -9.69 2.93
CA ALA A 528 17.70 -8.28 3.02
C ALA A 528 19.19 -8.07 2.70
N ILE A 529 19.49 -7.22 1.72
CA ILE A 529 20.87 -6.89 1.38
C ILE A 529 21.45 -6.02 2.48
N ILE A 530 22.47 -6.55 3.15
CA ILE A 530 23.17 -5.86 4.23
C ILE A 530 24.38 -5.16 3.62
N ILE A 531 24.23 -3.86 3.38
CA ILE A 531 25.36 -3.01 2.95
C ILE A 531 26.10 -2.49 4.17
N PHE A 532 25.37 -1.96 5.15
CA PHE A 532 25.94 -1.28 6.31
C PHE A 532 26.33 -2.25 7.43
N PRO A 533 27.39 -1.97 8.21
CA PRO A 533 28.25 -0.79 8.12
C PRO A 533 29.32 -0.88 7.00
N ARG A 534 29.60 0.25 6.33
CA ARG A 534 30.70 0.39 5.34
C ARG A 534 31.66 1.48 5.77
N GLU A 535 32.95 1.14 5.86
CA GLU A 535 34.00 2.07 6.26
C GLU A 535 34.13 3.26 5.31
N SER A 536 34.06 3.04 3.99
CA SER A 536 34.15 4.09 2.96
C SER A 536 33.08 5.17 3.16
N VAL A 537 31.82 4.76 3.33
CA VAL A 537 30.69 5.67 3.55
C VAL A 537 30.84 6.46 4.83
N ILE A 538 31.23 5.78 5.91
CA ILE A 538 31.36 6.40 7.23
C ILE A 538 32.50 7.42 7.23
N LYS A 539 33.63 7.10 6.60
CA LYS A 539 34.75 8.03 6.45
C LYS A 539 34.34 9.30 5.70
N VAL A 540 33.63 9.18 4.57
CA VAL A 540 33.16 10.35 3.81
C VAL A 540 32.18 11.20 4.64
N LEU A 541 31.25 10.57 5.37
CA LEU A 541 30.35 11.30 6.27
C LEU A 541 31.11 12.11 7.33
N LEU A 542 32.15 11.51 7.92
CA LEU A 542 32.98 12.16 8.93
C LEU A 542 33.84 13.29 8.35
N GLU A 543 34.41 13.09 7.15
CA GLU A 543 35.12 14.15 6.40
C GLU A 543 34.20 15.34 6.07
N CYS A 544 32.91 15.09 5.79
CA CYS A 544 31.89 16.11 5.56
C CYS A 544 31.28 16.68 6.86
N ASN A 545 31.98 16.58 7.99
CA ASN A 545 31.59 17.12 9.30
C ASN A 545 30.29 16.52 9.88
N ALA A 546 30.00 15.24 9.64
CA ALA A 546 28.93 14.56 10.37
C ALA A 546 29.21 14.57 11.88
N ASN A 547 28.19 14.91 12.68
CA ASN A 547 28.32 14.93 14.14
C ASN A 547 28.45 13.50 14.70
N VAL A 548 29.68 13.13 15.05
CA VAL A 548 30.05 11.81 15.60
C VAL A 548 29.39 11.53 16.95
N ASN A 549 29.04 12.58 17.69
CA ASN A 549 28.45 12.51 19.03
C ASN A 549 26.99 12.98 19.03
N ALA A 550 26.30 12.91 17.89
CA ALA A 550 24.87 13.19 17.83
C ALA A 550 24.13 12.20 18.74
N LYS A 551 23.22 12.68 19.58
CA LYS A 551 22.29 11.82 20.35
C LYS A 551 20.95 11.68 19.61
N ASN A 552 20.43 10.46 19.58
CA ASN A 552 19.07 10.14 19.15
C ASN A 552 18.06 10.31 20.32
N GLU A 553 16.76 10.02 20.13
CA GLU A 553 15.73 10.19 21.18
C GLU A 553 15.96 9.27 22.40
N ARG A 554 16.79 8.22 22.26
CA ARG A 554 17.18 7.32 23.36
C ARG A 554 18.49 7.75 24.02
N GLY A 555 19.06 8.89 23.64
CA GLY A 555 20.37 9.34 24.11
C GLY A 555 21.54 8.54 23.53
N CYS A 556 21.29 7.56 22.66
CA CYS A 556 22.36 6.76 22.04
C CYS A 556 23.11 7.61 21.01
N THR A 557 24.43 7.45 20.96
CA THR A 557 25.32 8.00 19.92
C THR A 557 25.57 6.97 18.82
N PRO A 558 26.12 7.35 17.65
CA PRO A 558 26.55 6.39 16.63
C PRO A 558 27.49 5.32 17.18
N LEU A 559 28.37 5.69 18.13
CA LEU A 559 29.26 4.74 18.78
C LEU A 559 28.48 3.66 19.56
N HIS A 560 27.42 4.03 20.30
CA HIS A 560 26.56 3.05 20.98
C HIS A 560 25.93 2.03 20.02
N ILE A 561 25.59 2.45 18.81
CA ILE A 561 25.01 1.56 17.80
C ILE A 561 26.09 0.66 17.21
N ALA A 562 27.27 1.20 16.92
CA ALA A 562 28.41 0.45 16.40
C ALA A 562 28.93 -0.61 17.39
N THR A 563 28.85 -0.36 18.69
CA THR A 563 29.32 -1.28 19.75
C THR A 563 28.35 -2.41 20.08
N LYS A 564 27.19 -2.50 19.39
CA LYS A 564 26.28 -3.64 19.58
C LYS A 564 26.89 -4.90 18.96
N PRO A 565 26.72 -6.11 19.56
CA PRO A 565 27.36 -7.34 19.07
C PRO A 565 27.10 -7.64 17.59
N TYR A 566 25.89 -7.35 17.12
CA TYR A 566 25.49 -7.57 15.73
C TYR A 566 25.91 -6.46 14.77
N ASN A 567 26.51 -5.35 15.21
CA ASN A 567 27.05 -4.28 14.35
C ASN A 567 28.58 -4.20 14.43
N TYR A 568 29.16 -4.84 15.43
CA TYR A 568 30.55 -4.66 15.82
C TYR A 568 31.53 -4.98 14.68
N ASP A 569 32.48 -4.07 14.49
CA ASP A 569 33.69 -4.21 13.71
C ASP A 569 34.79 -3.33 14.35
N ASN A 570 35.99 -3.89 14.55
CA ASN A 570 37.11 -3.19 15.17
C ASN A 570 37.50 -1.93 14.39
N ASN A 571 37.50 -2.00 13.05
CA ASN A 571 37.90 -0.88 12.19
C ASN A 571 36.88 0.25 12.27
N LEU A 572 35.59 -0.09 12.28
CA LEU A 572 34.49 0.86 12.44
C LEU A 572 34.60 1.65 13.75
N VAL A 573 34.78 0.95 14.87
CA VAL A 573 34.86 1.58 16.19
C VAL A 573 36.10 2.48 16.26
N LYS A 574 37.25 2.01 15.76
CA LYS A 574 38.47 2.81 15.69
C LYS A 574 38.28 4.07 14.86
N LEU A 575 37.66 3.98 13.68
CA LEU A 575 37.38 5.12 12.82
C LEU A 575 36.53 6.18 13.53
N LEU A 576 35.47 5.78 14.24
CA LEU A 576 34.65 6.72 15.01
C LEU A 576 35.45 7.40 16.13
N LEU A 577 36.31 6.65 16.83
CA LEU A 577 37.16 7.18 17.90
C LEU A 577 38.23 8.15 17.37
N ASP A 578 38.85 7.84 16.22
CA ASP A 578 39.85 8.70 15.57
C ASP A 578 39.27 10.07 15.17
N TYR A 579 37.96 10.12 14.85
CA TYR A 579 37.23 11.36 14.56
C TYR A 579 36.56 11.99 15.79
N GLY A 580 36.87 11.53 17.01
CA GLY A 580 36.49 12.18 18.26
C GLY A 580 35.17 11.70 18.89
N ALA A 581 34.77 10.45 18.66
CA ALA A 581 33.65 9.85 19.40
C ALA A 581 33.96 9.73 20.91
N HIS A 582 33.01 10.11 21.76
CA HIS A 582 33.15 9.96 23.22
C HIS A 582 32.80 8.53 23.68
N LEU A 583 33.67 7.94 24.49
CA LEU A 583 33.49 6.60 25.06
C LEU A 583 32.55 6.56 26.27
N ASP A 584 32.30 7.72 26.87
CA ASP A 584 31.75 7.88 28.21
C ASP A 584 30.44 8.67 28.27
N GLN A 585 29.88 9.01 27.10
CA GLN A 585 28.53 9.58 27.05
C GLN A 585 27.49 8.51 27.37
N PRO A 586 26.63 8.71 28.38
CA PRO A 586 25.56 7.77 28.67
C PRO A 586 24.37 7.94 27.71
N ASP A 587 23.69 6.83 27.45
CA ASP A 587 22.33 6.81 26.91
C ASP A 587 21.27 7.08 28.02
N CYS A 588 19.99 7.09 27.67
CA CYS A 588 18.91 7.32 28.64
C CYS A 588 18.79 6.23 29.73
N GLN A 589 19.46 5.08 29.56
CA GLN A 589 19.54 4.02 30.55
C GLN A 589 20.82 4.12 31.41
N GLY A 590 21.64 5.15 31.19
CA GLY A 590 22.93 5.33 31.86
C GLY A 590 24.03 4.41 31.37
N LYS A 591 23.84 3.69 30.26
CA LYS A 591 24.87 2.81 29.69
C LYS A 591 25.81 3.61 28.80
N THR A 592 27.10 3.37 28.93
CA THR A 592 28.11 4.01 28.08
C THR A 592 28.61 3.06 26.97
N PRO A 593 29.17 3.60 25.88
CA PRO A 593 29.86 2.80 24.88
C PRO A 593 31.03 2.00 25.49
N LEU A 594 31.73 2.57 26.48
CA LEU A 594 32.80 1.91 27.22
C LEU A 594 32.32 0.62 27.88
N ASP A 595 31.15 0.63 28.53
CA ASP A 595 30.59 -0.57 29.16
C ASP A 595 30.36 -1.67 28.11
N SER A 596 29.77 -1.29 26.97
CA SER A 596 29.48 -2.22 25.87
C SER A 596 30.75 -2.80 25.25
N ILE A 597 31.80 -1.98 25.05
CA ILE A 597 33.09 -2.45 24.54
C ILE A 597 33.79 -3.35 25.56
N SER A 598 33.72 -3.00 26.85
CA SER A 598 34.34 -3.80 27.92
C SER A 598 33.73 -5.20 28.01
N ASP A 599 32.41 -5.33 27.82
CA ASP A 599 31.73 -6.62 27.76
C ASP A 599 32.15 -7.42 26.50
N LEU A 600 32.34 -6.77 25.36
CA LEU A 600 32.86 -7.42 24.15
C LEU A 600 34.32 -7.89 24.30
N VAL A 601 35.16 -7.11 24.96
CA VAL A 601 36.56 -7.49 25.28
C VAL A 601 36.57 -8.69 26.24
N ARG A 602 35.70 -8.71 27.25
CA ARG A 602 35.56 -9.86 28.18
C ARG A 602 35.16 -11.16 27.46
N HIS A 603 34.45 -11.05 26.34
CA HIS A 603 34.06 -12.17 25.50
C HIS A 603 35.07 -12.49 24.37
N ASN A 604 36.28 -11.92 24.38
CA ASN A 604 37.35 -12.08 23.36
C ASN A 604 36.96 -11.62 21.94
N LEU A 605 36.02 -10.68 21.80
CA LEU A 605 35.53 -10.19 20.50
C LEU A 605 36.18 -8.87 20.05
N ALA A 606 36.98 -8.21 20.89
CA ALA A 606 37.51 -6.86 20.67
C ALA A 606 38.99 -6.70 21.07
N TYR A 607 39.79 -6.03 20.25
CA TYR A 607 41.25 -5.79 20.47
C TYR A 607 41.62 -4.30 20.40
N ILE A 608 40.83 -3.42 21.02
CA ILE A 608 41.05 -1.97 20.95
C ILE A 608 41.75 -1.46 22.21
N SER A 609 42.89 -0.77 22.04
CA SER A 609 43.58 -0.07 23.13
C SER A 609 42.81 1.20 23.54
N LEU A 610 41.82 1.04 24.42
CA LEU A 610 40.94 2.11 24.90
C LEU A 610 41.68 3.28 25.58
N ILE A 611 42.87 3.02 26.13
CA ILE A 611 43.71 4.01 26.85
C ILE A 611 44.07 5.21 25.95
N ASN A 612 44.21 5.00 24.64
CA ASN A 612 44.60 6.05 23.70
C ASN A 612 43.48 7.07 23.45
N TYR A 613 42.23 6.72 23.78
CA TYR A 613 41.04 7.53 23.47
C TYR A 613 40.34 8.06 24.72
N THR A 614 40.81 7.70 25.92
CA THR A 614 40.35 8.26 27.18
C THR A 614 41.07 9.58 27.47
N ASN A 615 40.35 10.70 27.37
CA ASN A 615 40.89 12.01 27.72
C ASN A 615 40.57 12.39 29.18
N LEU A 616 41.41 13.22 29.80
CA LEU A 616 41.24 13.64 31.20
C LEU A 616 39.93 14.42 31.42
N LYS A 617 39.47 15.18 30.41
CA LYS A 617 38.24 15.98 30.50
C LYS A 617 36.99 15.09 30.64
N CYS A 618 36.91 14.03 29.84
CA CYS A 618 35.91 12.97 29.85
C CYS A 618 35.86 12.27 31.21
N LEU A 619 37.02 11.86 31.73
CA LEU A 619 37.12 11.25 33.06
C LEU A 619 36.63 12.17 34.18
N CYS A 620 37.04 13.45 34.15
CA CYS A 620 36.58 14.43 35.13
C CYS A 620 35.08 14.69 35.01
N ALA A 621 34.53 14.84 33.80
CA ALA A 621 33.10 15.04 33.57
C ALA A 621 32.28 13.85 34.07
N SER A 622 32.70 12.63 33.72
CA SER A 622 32.09 11.38 34.19
C SER A 622 32.10 11.25 35.73
N LEU A 623 33.20 11.66 36.39
CA LEU A 623 33.30 11.66 37.85
C LEU A 623 32.41 12.72 38.51
N ILE A 624 32.30 13.90 37.91
CA ILE A 624 31.41 14.98 38.37
C ILE A 624 29.95 14.50 38.32
N THR A 625 29.53 13.92 37.19
CA THR A 625 28.17 13.39 37.01
C THR A 625 27.90 12.21 37.95
N LYS A 626 28.81 11.23 38.01
CA LYS A 626 28.64 10.03 38.85
C LYS A 626 28.50 10.37 40.34
N ASN A 627 29.23 11.36 40.81
CA ASN A 627 29.22 11.80 42.21
C ASN A 627 28.26 12.98 42.49
N LYS A 628 27.49 13.42 41.48
CA LYS A 628 26.54 14.55 41.57
C LYS A 628 27.16 15.83 42.16
N ILE A 629 28.39 16.13 41.76
CA ILE A 629 29.12 17.31 42.26
C ILE A 629 28.50 18.57 41.61
N PRO A 630 28.13 19.61 42.38
CA PRO A 630 27.57 20.83 41.80
C PRO A 630 28.64 21.58 41.01
N TYR A 631 28.39 21.86 39.73
CA TYR A 631 29.36 22.48 38.83
C TYR A 631 28.84 23.75 38.13
N GLU A 632 27.53 24.01 38.14
CA GLU A 632 26.93 25.19 37.49
C GLU A 632 27.37 26.49 38.19
N GLY A 633 27.88 27.45 37.42
CA GLY A 633 28.45 28.71 37.89
C GLY A 633 29.86 28.58 38.49
N GLN A 634 30.41 27.37 38.60
CA GLN A 634 31.72 27.10 39.22
C GLN A 634 32.83 26.83 38.20
N ILE A 635 32.45 26.42 36.99
CA ILE A 635 33.38 26.16 35.89
C ILE A 635 33.03 27.03 34.68
N PRO A 636 33.97 27.29 33.75
CA PRO A 636 33.67 28.00 32.52
C PRO A 636 32.49 27.37 31.75
N LYS A 637 31.62 28.22 31.18
CA LYS A 637 30.39 27.81 30.47
C LYS A 637 30.61 26.76 29.37
N THR A 638 31.79 26.76 28.74
CA THR A 638 32.20 25.75 27.76
C THR A 638 32.42 24.36 28.39
N LEU A 639 32.94 24.31 29.62
CA LEU A 639 33.11 23.09 30.40
C LEU A 639 31.79 22.64 31.05
N GLU A 640 30.91 23.56 31.43
CA GLU A 640 29.55 23.21 31.87
C GLU A 640 28.79 22.46 30.78
N ASN A 641 28.80 22.98 29.55
CA ASN A 641 28.19 22.31 28.40
C ASN A 641 28.83 20.94 28.14
N PHE A 642 30.13 20.79 28.41
CA PHE A 642 30.83 19.52 28.28
C PHE A 642 30.43 18.50 29.35
N VAL A 643 30.30 18.92 30.61
CA VAL A 643 29.81 18.06 31.70
C VAL A 643 28.37 17.62 31.43
N LYS A 644 27.51 18.52 30.94
CA LYS A 644 26.12 18.22 30.53
C LYS A 644 26.00 17.13 29.47
N LEU A 645 26.99 16.99 28.58
CA LEU A 645 26.99 15.89 27.59
C LEU A 645 27.13 14.50 28.21
N HIS A 646 27.72 14.42 29.41
CA HIS A 646 27.98 13.20 30.16
C HIS A 646 26.89 12.90 31.20
N GLU A 647 25.82 13.68 31.21
CA GLU A 647 24.59 13.40 31.97
C GLU A 647 23.64 12.50 31.17
N PRO A 648 22.92 11.56 31.83
CA PRO A 648 21.97 10.65 31.21
C PRO A 648 20.69 11.32 30.71
#